data_AF-A0A1W9UDD3-F1
#
_entry.id   AF-A0A1W9UDD3-F1
#
_cell.length_a   1.000
_cell.length_b   1.000
_cell.length_c   1.000
_cell.angle_alpha   90.00
_cell.angle_beta   90.00
_cell.angle_gamma   90.00
#
_symmetry.space_group_name_H-M   'P 1'
#
loop_
_entity.id
_entity.type
_entity.pdbx_description
1 polymer ?
#
loop_
_entity_poly.entity_id
_entity_poly.type
_entity_poly.pdbx_seq_one_letter_code
_entity_poly.pdbx_strand_id
1 'polypeptide(L)'
;MLIPIALLRVLPDGRLHQFTRWYRNTGMLALLVLCLFFSVQQIRTAIYPQLEPSPSRHQHYNGVTDTMTDETLSQSEARMSKVATRAMNIGRAATGLSANKNSWQQPLPQYDPDLKIQTGPGVPKWHWRTVALRWNGPVNADQLLKLYLLPPTATRLLLLSGVLLMLLMFLRLFSAGSLPRWKRERADISATAMLVIVIGTTLLMLLPASSAQAEFPSPELLEQLQQRLLQPDSCAPNCIALNKMEINADQKLLRLRLTYHCQNERAVPLPLSTKQLHLHSARLDQSDQTALYRDGQGKLWAKIPAGIHTLELYANLPEQLQRLQLPMPMVAGVVHISAANWKVTGAQDGHSSHGSIDLTRRATTTTTQLQPNEIPPFVEVQREIYLGFDWQVRTTVRRISQSGNAILVQIPLLPDEHVISQGIKVDGQQIQISLAPEARSFSWNSSFGKTSQLELLAAASNNFSEVWQLRTKPIWHVTSSGIPVIHHYQHGHWQPQWRPWPGEKLTLTITRPSGTTGQQITIDNSQLTLTPGERSTEAILTLQLRSSHGSEHTITIPDNAALSKVLINGQPQPIKQQQRLVKVPLVPGLQTIELRWQQPRGVELITSTPQIHLGGTSVNSKMALKLPHNRWVLFAGGPVLGPAVLFWGVLIVIIVLSFLLARLANTPLRWWHWMLLFAGLSQASLPALIPVAAWLLLLSLRKQWSDHLDSPWSFNLTQLTLIVLTFVALATIIGAIQQGLLGVPEMQVTGNHSSAWDLRWYQDRCSGFLPKAWALSVPMYIYRIFMLLWALWLALALLKWLHWGWDCYSTGGIWRQLPRRQQIKRKLKQPKDQDHQ
;
A
#
# COMPACT_ATOMS: atom_id res chain seq x y z
N MET A 1 45.80 -21.84 -6.19
CA MET A 1 46.89 -21.50 -7.14
C MET A 1 48.25 -21.29 -6.49
N LEU A 2 48.36 -20.67 -5.31
CA LEU A 2 49.65 -20.46 -4.64
C LEU A 2 50.36 -21.76 -4.23
N ILE A 3 49.61 -22.75 -3.75
CA ILE A 3 50.12 -24.07 -3.32
C ILE A 3 50.92 -24.79 -4.44
N PRO A 4 50.37 -25.01 -5.65
CA PRO A 4 51.13 -25.69 -6.70
C PRO A 4 52.31 -24.87 -7.24
N ILE A 5 52.23 -23.53 -7.23
CA ILE A 5 53.36 -22.68 -7.62
C ILE A 5 54.52 -22.82 -6.62
N ALA A 6 54.22 -22.93 -5.32
CA ALA A 6 55.22 -23.17 -4.28
C ALA A 6 55.79 -24.59 -4.34
N LEU A 7 54.93 -25.61 -4.49
CA LEU A 7 55.34 -27.02 -4.61
C LEU A 7 56.32 -27.23 -5.78
N LEU A 8 56.04 -26.64 -6.95
CA LEU A 8 56.88 -26.76 -8.15
C LEU A 8 58.29 -26.16 -8.01
N ARG A 9 58.56 -25.34 -6.97
CA ARG A 9 59.91 -24.84 -6.69
C ARG A 9 60.78 -25.81 -5.89
N VAL A 10 60.15 -26.76 -5.19
CA VAL A 10 60.82 -27.65 -4.23
C VAL A 10 60.79 -29.11 -4.68
N LEU A 11 59.81 -29.49 -5.51
CA LEU A 11 59.64 -30.85 -5.98
C LEU A 11 60.70 -31.26 -7.02
N PRO A 12 61.39 -32.40 -6.83
CA PRO A 12 62.26 -32.97 -7.85
C PRO A 12 61.44 -33.50 -9.04
N ASP A 13 62.09 -33.59 -10.20
CA ASP A 13 61.46 -34.08 -11.43
C ASP A 13 60.92 -35.52 -11.26
N GLY A 14 59.60 -35.68 -11.44
CA GLY A 14 58.90 -36.94 -11.26
C GLY A 14 57.38 -36.83 -11.54
N ARG A 15 56.63 -37.91 -11.29
CA ARG A 15 55.17 -37.96 -11.54
C ARG A 15 54.40 -36.89 -10.74
N LEU A 16 54.85 -36.61 -9.52
CA LEU A 16 54.24 -35.60 -8.64
C LEU A 16 54.54 -34.17 -9.13
N HIS A 17 55.72 -33.94 -9.70
CA HIS A 17 56.07 -32.68 -10.39
C HIS A 17 55.18 -32.46 -11.63
N GLN A 18 54.97 -33.50 -12.45
CA GLN A 18 54.08 -33.44 -13.62
C GLN A 18 52.60 -33.20 -13.23
N PHE A 19 52.08 -33.90 -12.22
CA PHE A 19 50.72 -33.70 -11.73
C PHE A 19 50.52 -32.27 -11.19
N THR A 20 51.47 -31.76 -10.40
CA THR A 20 51.42 -30.40 -9.86
C THR A 20 51.48 -29.35 -10.98
N ARG A 21 52.25 -29.59 -12.04
CA ARG A 21 52.32 -28.73 -13.23
C ARG A 21 51.00 -28.72 -14.01
N TRP A 22 50.36 -29.87 -14.18
CA TRP A 22 49.03 -29.97 -14.78
C TRP A 22 47.99 -29.22 -13.95
N TYR A 23 47.93 -29.49 -12.63
CA TYR A 23 47.01 -28.82 -11.72
C TYR A 23 47.19 -27.30 -11.71
N ARG A 24 48.44 -26.80 -11.75
CA ARG A 24 48.73 -25.37 -11.91
C ARG A 24 48.16 -24.82 -13.21
N ASN A 25 48.43 -25.47 -14.34
CA ASN A 25 48.03 -24.95 -15.66
C ASN A 25 46.50 -24.97 -15.83
N THR A 26 45.84 -26.06 -15.46
CA THR A 26 44.37 -26.16 -15.44
C THR A 26 43.77 -25.10 -14.52
N GLY A 27 44.39 -24.90 -13.37
CA GLY A 27 44.01 -23.88 -12.41
C GLY A 27 44.17 -22.45 -12.91
N MET A 28 45.26 -22.15 -13.63
CA MET A 28 45.48 -20.85 -14.29
C MET A 28 44.46 -20.60 -15.40
N LEU A 29 44.08 -21.63 -16.16
CA LEU A 29 43.05 -21.54 -17.18
C LEU A 29 41.67 -21.25 -16.55
N ALA A 30 41.31 -21.96 -15.48
CA ALA A 30 40.09 -21.69 -14.72
C ALA A 30 40.08 -20.27 -14.14
N LEU A 31 41.21 -19.82 -13.59
CA LEU A 31 41.39 -18.45 -13.09
C LEU A 31 41.22 -17.42 -14.21
N LEU A 32 41.80 -17.64 -15.39
CA LEU A 32 41.66 -16.74 -16.55
C LEU A 32 40.20 -16.60 -16.97
N VAL A 33 39.45 -17.70 -17.02
CA VAL A 33 38.02 -17.68 -17.36
C VAL A 33 37.22 -16.89 -16.33
N LEU A 34 37.45 -17.15 -15.04
CA LEU A 34 36.86 -16.37 -13.94
C LEU A 34 37.23 -14.88 -14.03
N CYS A 35 38.49 -14.59 -14.36
CA CYS A 35 38.98 -13.24 -14.49
C CYS A 35 38.31 -12.47 -15.63
N LEU A 36 38.13 -13.12 -16.78
CA LEU A 36 37.42 -12.55 -17.93
C LEU A 36 35.95 -12.29 -17.58
N PHE A 37 35.27 -13.26 -16.97
CA PHE A 37 33.87 -13.10 -16.57
C PHE A 37 33.70 -11.93 -15.59
N PHE A 38 34.55 -11.88 -14.55
CA PHE A 38 34.57 -10.77 -13.60
C PHE A 38 34.86 -9.43 -14.30
N SER A 39 35.84 -9.37 -15.20
CA SER A 39 36.20 -8.13 -15.89
C SER A 39 35.04 -7.61 -16.76
N VAL A 40 34.37 -8.50 -17.49
CA VAL A 40 33.17 -8.14 -18.27
C VAL A 40 32.08 -7.59 -17.35
N GLN A 41 31.81 -8.25 -16.22
CA GLN A 41 30.78 -7.80 -15.27
C GLN A 41 31.12 -6.44 -14.65
N GLN A 42 32.36 -6.25 -14.19
CA GLN A 42 32.83 -5.01 -13.57
C GLN A 42 32.80 -3.84 -14.56
N ILE A 43 33.28 -4.03 -15.79
CA ILE A 43 33.25 -2.99 -16.84
C ILE A 43 31.80 -2.65 -17.20
N ARG A 44 30.92 -3.64 -17.34
CA ARG A 44 29.49 -3.41 -17.59
C ARG A 44 28.86 -2.57 -16.48
N THR A 45 29.07 -2.91 -15.22
CA THR A 45 28.54 -2.14 -14.08
C THR A 45 29.18 -0.76 -13.95
N ALA A 46 30.46 -0.60 -14.32
CA ALA A 46 31.11 0.71 -14.34
C ALA A 46 30.49 1.63 -15.43
N ILE A 47 30.29 1.12 -16.64
CA ILE A 47 29.66 1.90 -17.73
C ILE A 47 28.18 2.17 -17.40
N TYR A 48 27.48 1.16 -16.88
CA TYR A 48 26.06 1.17 -16.58
C TYR A 48 25.80 0.85 -15.10
N PRO A 49 25.86 1.86 -14.20
CA PRO A 49 25.62 1.67 -12.77
C PRO A 49 24.23 1.07 -12.46
N GLN A 50 23.25 1.29 -13.34
CA GLN A 50 21.91 0.70 -13.23
C GLN A 50 21.88 -0.82 -13.38
N LEU A 51 23.02 -1.47 -13.62
CA LEU A 51 23.15 -2.93 -13.66
C LEU A 51 23.78 -3.50 -12.39
N GLU A 52 24.01 -2.67 -11.37
CA GLU A 52 24.48 -3.18 -10.08
C GLU A 52 23.55 -4.30 -9.61
N PRO A 53 24.09 -5.51 -9.36
CA PRO A 53 23.26 -6.66 -9.03
C PRO A 53 22.53 -6.39 -7.71
N SER A 54 21.23 -6.16 -7.80
CA SER A 54 20.38 -6.13 -6.61
C SER A 54 20.24 -7.55 -6.08
N PRO A 55 20.59 -7.84 -4.81
CA PRO A 55 20.45 -9.17 -4.23
C PRO A 55 19.02 -9.71 -4.28
N SER A 56 18.03 -8.83 -4.47
CA SER A 56 16.62 -9.21 -4.68
C SER A 56 16.38 -10.06 -5.94
N ARG A 57 17.31 -10.11 -6.90
CA ARG A 57 17.17 -10.98 -8.09
C ARG A 57 17.51 -12.45 -7.83
N HIS A 58 18.17 -12.78 -6.72
CA HIS A 58 18.47 -14.17 -6.33
C HIS A 58 17.57 -14.72 -5.21
N GLN A 59 16.59 -13.94 -4.73
CA GLN A 59 15.64 -14.37 -3.70
C GLN A 59 14.21 -14.64 -4.21
N HIS A 60 13.98 -14.57 -5.53
CA HIS A 60 12.66 -14.86 -6.13
C HIS A 60 12.63 -16.10 -7.04
N TYR A 61 13.67 -16.95 -7.00
CA TYR A 61 13.66 -18.25 -7.69
C TYR A 61 13.64 -19.45 -6.73
N ASN A 62 13.20 -19.24 -5.49
CA ASN A 62 12.73 -20.32 -4.62
C ASN A 62 11.27 -20.02 -4.26
N GLY A 63 10.36 -20.75 -4.90
CA GLY A 63 8.97 -20.92 -4.45
C GLY A 63 7.99 -19.83 -4.87
N VAL A 64 7.57 -19.80 -6.14
CA VAL A 64 6.20 -19.41 -6.50
C VAL A 64 5.74 -20.29 -7.66
N THR A 65 5.40 -21.54 -7.35
CA THR A 65 4.35 -22.26 -8.08
C THR A 65 3.01 -21.70 -7.61
N ASP A 66 2.38 -20.89 -8.45
CA ASP A 66 0.92 -20.76 -8.63
C ASP A 66 -0.01 -20.72 -7.41
N THR A 67 0.39 -20.06 -6.31
CA THR A 67 -0.46 -19.89 -5.11
C THR A 67 -0.65 -18.43 -4.67
N MET A 68 -0.08 -17.45 -5.37
CA MET A 68 -0.15 -16.02 -4.97
C MET A 68 -1.19 -15.17 -5.70
N THR A 69 -2.06 -15.77 -6.52
CA THR A 69 -3.23 -15.09 -7.08
C THR A 69 -4.42 -15.08 -6.11
N ASP A 70 -4.54 -16.06 -5.20
CA ASP A 70 -5.66 -16.12 -4.25
C ASP A 70 -5.42 -15.33 -2.96
N GLU A 71 -4.19 -15.29 -2.43
CA GLU A 71 -3.93 -14.59 -1.16
C GLU A 71 -3.85 -13.07 -1.26
N THR A 72 -3.49 -12.51 -2.42
CA THR A 72 -3.41 -11.05 -2.58
C THR A 72 -4.78 -10.45 -2.93
N LEU A 73 -5.60 -11.19 -3.68
CA LEU A 73 -7.03 -10.91 -3.81
C LEU A 73 -7.74 -11.09 -2.47
N SER A 74 -7.52 -12.20 -1.73
CA SER A 74 -8.16 -12.40 -0.42
C SER A 74 -7.69 -11.43 0.66
N GLN A 75 -6.44 -10.95 0.66
CA GLN A 75 -6.00 -9.91 1.60
C GLN A 75 -6.47 -8.51 1.21
N SER A 76 -6.63 -8.23 -0.09
CA SER A 76 -7.25 -6.98 -0.54
C SER A 76 -8.76 -6.96 -0.28
N GLU A 77 -9.43 -8.11 -0.47
CA GLU A 77 -10.82 -8.36 -0.10
C GLU A 77 -10.99 -8.42 1.41
N ALA A 78 -10.03 -8.93 2.18
CA ALA A 78 -10.07 -8.95 3.65
C ALA A 78 -9.76 -7.58 4.26
N ARG A 79 -9.01 -6.72 3.56
CA ARG A 79 -8.81 -5.31 3.97
C ARG A 79 -9.98 -4.45 3.56
N MET A 80 -10.55 -4.65 2.36
CA MET A 80 -11.79 -4.00 1.94
C MET A 80 -12.98 -4.50 2.78
N SER A 81 -13.01 -5.78 3.17
CA SER A 81 -13.99 -6.34 4.09
C SER A 81 -13.73 -5.81 5.49
N LYS A 82 -12.51 -5.79 6.04
CA LYS A 82 -12.28 -5.17 7.36
C LYS A 82 -12.63 -3.67 7.41
N VAL A 83 -12.44 -2.92 6.31
CA VAL A 83 -12.87 -1.52 6.22
C VAL A 83 -14.40 -1.41 6.02
N ALA A 84 -15.01 -2.30 5.24
CA ALA A 84 -16.46 -2.38 5.05
C ALA A 84 -17.21 -2.90 6.29
N THR A 85 -16.64 -3.84 7.03
CA THR A 85 -17.09 -4.39 8.31
C THR A 85 -16.84 -3.38 9.43
N ARG A 86 -15.79 -2.55 9.37
CA ARG A 86 -15.63 -1.43 10.28
C ARG A 86 -16.61 -0.30 9.97
N ALA A 87 -16.90 -0.03 8.70
CA ALA A 87 -17.96 0.90 8.28
C ALA A 87 -19.36 0.36 8.61
N MET A 88 -19.60 -0.95 8.48
CA MET A 88 -20.83 -1.63 8.88
C MET A 88 -20.95 -1.77 10.39
N ASN A 89 -19.86 -1.92 11.14
CA ASN A 89 -19.89 -2.01 12.61
C ASN A 89 -20.01 -0.62 13.24
N ILE A 90 -19.49 0.43 12.61
CA ILE A 90 -19.83 1.82 12.97
C ILE A 90 -21.30 2.11 12.61
N GLY A 91 -21.79 1.60 11.47
CA GLY A 91 -23.21 1.65 11.10
C GLY A 91 -24.13 0.81 11.98
N ARG A 92 -23.64 -0.31 12.55
CA ARG A 92 -24.40 -1.24 13.41
C ARG A 92 -24.33 -0.88 14.89
N ALA A 93 -23.22 -0.29 15.35
CA ALA A 93 -23.17 0.38 16.65
C ALA A 93 -24.12 1.59 16.69
N ALA A 94 -24.44 2.19 15.54
CA ALA A 94 -25.46 3.23 15.42
C ALA A 94 -26.92 2.69 15.36
N THR A 95 -27.14 1.40 15.08
CA THR A 95 -28.50 0.82 15.01
C THR A 95 -28.91 -0.02 16.23
N GLY A 96 -28.01 -0.21 17.20
CA GLY A 96 -28.32 -0.88 18.48
C GLY A 96 -28.69 0.06 19.64
N LEU A 97 -28.45 1.37 19.51
CA LEU A 97 -29.08 2.32 20.40
C LEU A 97 -30.52 2.49 19.93
N SER A 98 -31.44 2.02 20.76
CA SER A 98 -32.83 2.47 20.79
C SER A 98 -32.86 3.93 20.35
N ALA A 99 -33.45 4.17 19.19
CA ALA A 99 -33.80 5.49 18.73
C ALA A 99 -34.80 6.05 19.73
N ASN A 100 -34.26 6.59 20.83
CA ASN A 100 -34.88 7.61 21.61
C ASN A 100 -35.31 8.65 20.57
N LYS A 101 -36.61 8.74 20.27
CA LYS A 101 -37.19 9.67 19.29
C LYS A 101 -37.00 11.15 19.65
N ASN A 102 -36.09 11.45 20.58
CA ASN A 102 -35.48 12.75 20.84
C ASN A 102 -34.06 12.89 20.25
N SER A 103 -33.58 11.94 19.44
CA SER A 103 -32.33 12.10 18.70
C SER A 103 -32.56 13.03 17.51
N TRP A 104 -32.43 14.32 17.79
CA TRP A 104 -32.24 15.39 16.83
C TRP A 104 -31.42 14.91 15.63
N GLN A 105 -31.96 15.08 14.43
CA GLN A 105 -31.30 14.85 13.16
C GLN A 105 -29.89 15.43 13.25
N GLN A 106 -28.86 14.57 13.30
CA GLN A 106 -27.49 15.01 13.13
C GLN A 106 -27.45 15.71 11.76
N PRO A 107 -27.18 17.02 11.70
CA PRO A 107 -27.10 17.71 10.42
C PRO A 107 -26.06 16.97 9.57
N LEU A 108 -26.41 16.70 8.31
CA LEU A 108 -25.48 16.10 7.33
C LEU A 108 -24.12 16.81 7.45
N PRO A 109 -22.99 16.09 7.38
CA PRO A 109 -21.68 16.71 7.42
C PRO A 109 -21.54 17.67 6.25
N GLN A 110 -21.87 18.93 6.50
CA GLN A 110 -21.67 20.04 5.59
C GLN A 110 -20.17 20.28 5.55
N TYR A 111 -19.59 20.22 4.35
CA TYR A 111 -18.20 20.57 4.12
C TYR A 111 -18.14 22.02 3.66
N ASP A 112 -17.06 22.68 4.04
CA ASP A 112 -16.78 24.04 3.58
C ASP A 112 -16.45 23.98 2.07
N PRO A 113 -17.21 24.66 1.20
CA PRO A 113 -16.98 24.65 -0.24
C PRO A 113 -15.61 25.24 -0.61
N ASP A 114 -15.03 26.10 0.24
CA ASP A 114 -13.71 26.69 0.04
C ASP A 114 -12.57 25.84 0.62
N LEU A 115 -12.87 24.67 1.20
CA LEU A 115 -11.86 23.78 1.78
C LEU A 115 -11.03 23.11 0.69
N LYS A 116 -9.90 23.72 0.36
CA LYS A 116 -8.92 23.15 -0.56
C LYS A 116 -8.05 22.15 0.17
N ILE A 117 -8.42 20.88 0.09
CA ILE A 117 -7.64 19.78 0.65
C ILE A 117 -6.32 19.66 -0.13
N GLN A 118 -5.21 19.48 0.56
CA GLN A 118 -3.92 19.24 -0.09
C GLN A 118 -3.83 17.78 -0.50
N THR A 119 -3.43 17.52 -1.75
CA THR A 119 -3.20 16.14 -2.21
C THR A 119 -1.88 15.57 -1.70
N GLY A 120 -0.96 16.42 -1.23
CA GLY A 120 0.36 16.04 -0.75
C GLY A 120 1.30 15.63 -1.88
N PRO A 121 2.62 15.48 -1.64
CA PRO A 121 3.55 15.10 -2.69
C PRO A 121 3.33 13.66 -3.16
N GLY A 122 3.58 13.42 -4.45
CA GLY A 122 3.59 12.06 -5.00
C GLY A 122 4.73 11.22 -4.40
N VAL A 123 4.50 9.92 -4.25
CA VAL A 123 5.50 9.00 -3.67
C VAL A 123 6.10 8.12 -4.78
N PRO A 124 7.44 8.07 -4.92
CA PRO A 124 8.10 7.13 -5.83
C PRO A 124 7.82 5.68 -5.44
N LYS A 125 7.47 4.84 -6.42
CA LYS A 125 7.10 3.43 -6.27
C LYS A 125 8.24 2.46 -6.62
N TRP A 126 9.42 2.96 -7.00
CA TRP A 126 10.56 2.12 -7.34
C TRP A 126 11.23 1.58 -6.08
N HIS A 127 11.78 0.37 -6.19
CA HIS A 127 12.52 -0.30 -5.14
C HIS A 127 13.84 -0.81 -5.71
N TRP A 128 14.92 -0.76 -4.92
CA TRP A 128 16.25 -1.21 -5.33
C TRP A 128 16.87 -2.08 -4.24
N ARG A 129 17.98 -1.64 -3.66
CA ARG A 129 18.67 -2.34 -2.58
C ARG A 129 18.09 -1.93 -1.22
N THR A 130 17.50 -2.89 -0.53
CA THR A 130 17.10 -2.72 0.88
C THR A 130 18.25 -3.15 1.77
N VAL A 131 18.68 -2.26 2.68
CA VAL A 131 19.67 -2.58 3.70
C VAL A 131 18.96 -2.62 5.05
N ALA A 132 18.84 -3.81 5.64
CA ALA A 132 18.27 -3.97 6.97
C ALA A 132 19.34 -3.68 8.02
N LEU A 133 19.11 -2.63 8.82
CA LEU A 133 19.90 -2.34 10.01
C LEU A 133 19.26 -3.07 11.19
N ARG A 134 20.06 -3.85 11.93
CA ARG A 134 19.61 -4.59 13.11
C ARG A 134 20.50 -4.20 14.28
N TRP A 135 19.88 -3.91 15.41
CA TRP A 135 20.56 -3.63 16.67
C TRP A 135 20.27 -4.75 17.65
N ASN A 136 21.23 -5.04 18.52
CA ASN A 136 21.04 -5.94 19.63
C ASN A 136 20.94 -5.10 20.92
N GLY A 137 19.73 -4.97 21.46
CA GLY A 137 19.42 -4.14 22.63
C GLY A 137 18.73 -2.80 22.32
N PRO A 138 18.33 -2.03 23.35
CA PRO A 138 17.66 -0.75 23.19
C PRO A 138 18.60 0.32 22.61
N VAL A 139 18.08 1.14 21.68
CA VAL A 139 18.81 2.27 21.06
C VAL A 139 18.45 3.55 21.81
N ASN A 140 19.44 4.21 22.41
CA ASN A 140 19.24 5.50 23.09
C ASN A 140 19.12 6.64 22.07
N ALA A 141 18.41 7.72 22.43
CA ALA A 141 18.14 8.86 21.54
C ALA A 141 19.40 9.64 21.09
N ASP A 142 20.51 9.50 21.83
CA ASP A 142 21.80 10.17 21.59
C ASP A 142 22.75 9.38 20.66
N GLN A 143 22.42 8.13 20.32
CA GLN A 143 23.26 7.32 19.43
C GLN A 143 23.15 7.78 17.97
N LEU A 144 24.28 8.24 17.41
CA LEU A 144 24.37 8.73 16.04
C LEU A 144 24.80 7.63 15.07
N LEU A 145 24.03 7.43 14.00
CA LEU A 145 24.40 6.58 12.86
C LEU A 145 24.92 7.46 11.72
N LYS A 146 26.11 7.15 11.20
CA LYS A 146 26.65 7.78 9.97
C LYS A 146 26.67 6.76 8.84
N LEU A 147 26.00 7.09 7.75
CA LEU A 147 25.98 6.29 6.52
C LEU A 147 26.79 7.00 5.46
N TYR A 148 27.77 6.30 4.87
CA TYR A 148 28.55 6.82 3.76
C TYR A 148 28.02 6.26 2.44
N LEU A 149 27.55 7.15 1.57
CA LEU A 149 27.12 6.79 0.22
C LEU A 149 28.23 7.15 -0.77
N LEU A 150 28.73 6.16 -1.51
CA LEU A 150 29.72 6.41 -2.56
C LEU A 150 29.01 6.99 -3.79
N PRO A 151 29.48 8.12 -4.36
CA PRO A 151 28.91 8.65 -5.59
C PRO A 151 29.20 7.69 -6.77
N PRO A 152 28.39 7.71 -7.84
CA PRO A 152 28.56 6.80 -8.97
C PRO A 152 29.97 6.83 -9.59
N THR A 153 30.63 7.99 -9.61
CA THR A 153 32.00 8.14 -10.12
C THR A 153 33.03 7.44 -9.25
N ALA A 154 32.92 7.52 -7.93
CA ALA A 154 33.80 6.81 -7.01
C ALA A 154 33.63 5.30 -7.14
N THR A 155 32.38 4.82 -7.26
CA THR A 155 32.10 3.41 -7.52
C THR A 155 32.70 2.98 -8.85
N ARG A 156 32.54 3.75 -9.93
CA ARG A 156 33.17 3.46 -11.24
C ARG A 156 34.69 3.30 -11.14
N LEU A 157 35.36 4.24 -10.48
CA LEU A 157 36.82 4.18 -10.28
C LEU A 157 37.23 2.94 -9.49
N LEU A 158 36.47 2.58 -8.45
CA LEU A 158 36.71 1.37 -7.66
C LEU A 158 36.59 0.11 -8.52
N LEU A 159 35.51 -0.05 -9.29
CA LEU A 159 35.29 -1.23 -10.14
C LEU A 159 36.40 -1.35 -11.22
N LEU A 160 36.75 -0.24 -11.88
CA LEU A 160 37.83 -0.21 -12.87
C LEU A 160 39.20 -0.50 -12.25
N SER A 161 39.47 0.02 -11.03
CA SER A 161 40.70 -0.30 -10.30
C SER A 161 40.78 -1.79 -9.95
N GLY A 162 39.66 -2.43 -9.60
CA GLY A 162 39.58 -3.87 -9.37
C GLY A 162 39.95 -4.69 -10.61
N VAL A 163 39.44 -4.30 -11.79
CA VAL A 163 39.80 -4.93 -13.07
C VAL A 163 41.28 -4.74 -13.38
N LEU A 164 41.81 -3.52 -13.18
CA LEU A 164 43.23 -3.23 -13.40
C LEU A 164 44.12 -4.05 -12.46
N LEU A 165 43.81 -4.11 -11.16
CA LEU A 165 44.55 -4.88 -10.17
C LEU A 165 44.52 -6.38 -10.49
N MET A 166 43.38 -6.90 -10.94
CA MET A 166 43.27 -8.30 -11.32
C MET A 166 44.03 -8.61 -12.61
N LEU A 167 44.03 -7.71 -13.59
CA LEU A 167 44.86 -7.81 -14.79
C LEU A 167 46.35 -7.80 -14.43
N LEU A 168 46.78 -6.88 -13.56
CA LEU A 168 48.15 -6.81 -13.08
C LEU A 168 48.56 -8.08 -12.32
N MET A 169 47.68 -8.61 -11.47
CA MET A 169 47.88 -9.88 -10.78
C MET A 169 48.06 -11.02 -11.80
N PHE A 170 47.19 -11.11 -12.80
CA PHE A 170 47.27 -12.15 -13.83
C PHE A 170 48.56 -12.07 -14.65
N LEU A 171 48.93 -10.87 -15.12
CA LEU A 171 50.19 -10.64 -15.84
C LEU A 171 51.42 -11.04 -15.01
N ARG A 172 51.38 -10.77 -13.69
CA ARG A 172 52.45 -11.17 -12.76
C ARG A 172 52.55 -12.67 -12.55
N LEU A 173 51.42 -13.40 -12.52
CA LEU A 173 51.45 -14.86 -12.44
C LEU A 173 51.98 -15.52 -13.73
N PHE A 174 51.81 -14.87 -14.89
CA PHE A 174 52.25 -15.37 -16.20
C PHE A 174 53.67 -14.95 -16.60
N SER A 175 54.19 -13.83 -16.09
CA SER A 175 55.57 -13.43 -16.34
C SER A 175 56.54 -14.39 -15.63
N ALA A 176 57.29 -15.18 -16.41
CA ALA A 176 58.31 -16.11 -15.90
C ALA A 176 59.57 -15.42 -15.34
N GLY A 177 59.57 -14.08 -15.18
CA GLY A 177 60.70 -13.31 -14.68
C GLY A 177 60.69 -13.16 -13.17
N SER A 178 61.88 -13.16 -12.56
CA SER A 178 62.07 -12.65 -11.20
C SER A 178 61.55 -11.22 -11.10
N LEU A 179 60.88 -10.89 -10.00
CA LEU A 179 60.40 -9.53 -9.67
C LEU A 179 61.39 -8.44 -10.16
N PRO A 180 60.94 -7.31 -10.74
CA PRO A 180 61.75 -6.10 -10.62
C PRO A 180 61.94 -5.91 -9.13
N ARG A 181 63.21 -5.97 -8.70
CA ARG A 181 63.61 -5.71 -7.32
C ARG A 181 63.27 -4.26 -7.02
N TRP A 182 62.01 -4.00 -6.69
CA TRP A 182 61.63 -2.79 -6.00
C TRP A 182 62.37 -2.88 -4.67
N LYS A 183 63.39 -2.04 -4.48
CA LYS A 183 64.12 -1.91 -3.21
C LYS A 183 63.07 -1.77 -2.12
N ARG A 184 62.91 -2.84 -1.36
CA ARG A 184 61.89 -3.00 -0.34
C ARG A 184 62.48 -2.46 0.95
N GLU A 185 62.34 -1.16 1.17
CA GLU A 185 62.35 -0.65 2.53
C GLU A 185 61.14 -1.25 3.24
N ARG A 186 61.42 -1.89 4.38
CA ARG A 186 60.44 -2.64 5.16
C ARG A 186 59.48 -1.66 5.82
N ALA A 187 58.21 -1.72 5.44
CA ALA A 187 57.12 -1.27 6.29
C ALA A 187 56.32 -2.51 6.72
N ASP A 188 56.38 -2.81 8.01
CA ASP A 188 55.64 -3.90 8.63
C ASP A 188 54.15 -3.55 8.67
N ILE A 189 53.33 -4.34 7.98
CA ILE A 189 51.88 -4.34 8.15
C ILE A 189 51.50 -5.73 8.68
N SER A 190 51.03 -5.74 9.92
CA SER A 190 50.76 -6.93 10.73
C SER A 190 49.65 -7.81 10.15
N ALA A 191 49.94 -9.12 10.09
CA ALA A 191 49.08 -10.20 9.58
C ALA A 191 47.78 -10.47 10.38
N THR A 192 47.44 -9.62 11.35
CA THR A 192 46.28 -9.77 12.23
C THR A 192 44.96 -9.27 11.61
N ALA A 193 45.01 -8.42 10.57
CA ALA A 193 43.82 -7.86 9.95
C ALA A 193 43.07 -8.84 9.01
N MET A 194 43.72 -9.91 8.54
CA MET A 194 43.16 -10.81 7.52
C MET A 194 42.38 -11.99 8.12
N LEU A 195 42.60 -12.33 9.39
CA LEU A 195 41.93 -13.45 10.07
C LEU A 195 40.54 -13.08 10.63
N VAL A 196 40.34 -11.81 10.99
CA VAL A 196 39.07 -11.30 11.57
C VAL A 196 37.94 -11.23 10.52
N ILE A 197 38.29 -11.05 9.24
CA ILE A 197 37.30 -10.92 8.14
C ILE A 197 36.74 -12.29 7.72
N VAL A 198 37.50 -13.38 7.89
CA VAL A 198 37.09 -14.73 7.48
C VAL A 198 36.21 -15.40 8.55
N ILE A 199 36.45 -15.15 9.84
CA ILE A 199 35.67 -15.73 10.94
C ILE A 199 34.34 -14.99 11.16
N GLY A 200 34.28 -13.69 10.83
CA GLY A 200 33.07 -12.87 10.96
C GLY A 200 31.94 -13.18 9.96
N THR A 201 32.22 -13.90 8.88
CA THR A 201 31.24 -14.14 7.79
C THR A 201 30.59 -15.53 7.83
N THR A 202 31.10 -16.46 8.63
CA THR A 202 30.58 -17.85 8.70
C THR A 202 29.63 -18.12 9.87
N LEU A 203 29.48 -17.22 10.85
CA LEU A 203 28.64 -17.45 12.04
C LEU A 203 27.21 -16.84 11.95
N LEU A 204 26.85 -16.20 10.83
CA LEU A 204 25.54 -15.53 10.67
C LEU A 204 24.49 -16.33 9.85
N MET A 205 24.73 -17.62 9.58
CA MET A 205 23.86 -18.46 8.73
C MET A 205 23.16 -19.63 9.44
N LEU A 206 23.19 -19.70 10.78
CA LEU A 206 22.57 -20.80 11.54
C LEU A 206 21.70 -20.28 12.70
N LEU A 207 20.52 -19.74 12.37
CA LEU A 207 19.41 -19.55 13.32
C LEU A 207 18.08 -19.90 12.63
N PRO A 208 17.35 -20.93 13.09
CA PRO A 208 16.01 -21.24 12.59
C PRO A 208 14.96 -20.31 13.20
N ALA A 209 14.01 -19.87 12.39
CA ALA A 209 12.81 -19.16 12.81
C ALA A 209 11.71 -20.18 13.11
N SER A 210 11.23 -20.22 14.35
CA SER A 210 10.04 -20.97 14.73
C SER A 210 8.79 -20.14 14.40
N SER A 211 7.90 -20.68 13.59
CA SER A 211 6.53 -20.17 13.40
C SER A 211 5.57 -20.98 14.27
N ALA A 212 5.02 -20.33 15.30
CA ALA A 212 3.70 -20.64 15.86
C ALA A 212 2.65 -19.96 14.95
N GLN A 213 1.42 -20.43 14.71
CA GLN A 213 0.31 -20.86 15.58
C GLN A 213 -0.78 -21.47 14.67
N ALA A 214 -1.70 -22.25 15.24
CA ALA A 214 -3.11 -22.27 14.79
C ALA A 214 -4.00 -22.66 15.99
N GLU A 215 -4.75 -21.67 16.48
CA GLU A 215 -5.69 -21.75 17.60
C GLU A 215 -7.12 -21.76 17.01
N PHE A 216 -7.92 -22.74 17.42
CA PHE A 216 -9.32 -22.96 16.99
C PHE A 216 -10.19 -23.00 18.24
N PRO A 217 -11.41 -22.40 18.27
CA PRO A 217 -12.24 -21.92 17.16
C PRO A 217 -12.16 -20.41 16.85
N SER A 218 -12.55 -20.03 15.63
CA SER A 218 -12.48 -18.64 15.15
C SER A 218 -13.58 -17.75 15.74
N PRO A 219 -13.28 -16.47 16.02
CA PRO A 219 -14.23 -15.52 16.59
C PRO A 219 -15.47 -15.28 15.72
N GLU A 220 -15.39 -15.55 14.41
CA GLU A 220 -16.52 -15.46 13.47
C GLU A 220 -17.62 -16.48 13.78
N LEU A 221 -17.25 -17.67 14.28
CA LEU A 221 -18.20 -18.73 14.63
C LEU A 221 -19.05 -18.32 15.85
N LEU A 222 -18.44 -17.62 16.82
CA LEU A 222 -19.12 -17.13 18.02
C LEU A 222 -20.11 -16.00 17.68
N GLU A 223 -19.73 -15.10 16.76
CA GLU A 223 -20.57 -13.97 16.36
C GLU A 223 -21.82 -14.43 15.58
N GLN A 224 -21.69 -15.47 14.73
CA GLN A 224 -22.83 -16.07 14.03
C GLN A 224 -23.84 -16.72 14.98
N LEU A 225 -23.38 -17.40 16.03
CA LEU A 225 -24.26 -18.02 17.03
C LEU A 225 -25.01 -16.96 17.84
N GLN A 226 -24.35 -15.86 18.20
CA GLN A 226 -24.99 -14.75 18.91
C GLN A 226 -26.06 -14.06 18.05
N GLN A 227 -25.79 -13.82 16.77
CA GLN A 227 -26.74 -13.15 15.86
C GLN A 227 -28.03 -13.96 15.64
N ARG A 228 -27.94 -15.28 15.54
CA ARG A 228 -29.14 -16.13 15.37
C ARG A 228 -30.02 -16.16 16.61
N LEU A 229 -29.43 -16.11 17.81
CA LEU A 229 -30.16 -16.21 19.06
C LEU A 229 -30.89 -14.92 19.47
N LEU A 230 -30.49 -13.76 18.93
CA LEU A 230 -31.00 -12.44 19.35
C LEU A 230 -31.89 -11.73 18.32
N GLN A 231 -32.38 -12.43 17.29
CA GLN A 231 -33.20 -11.82 16.24
C GLN A 231 -34.62 -11.46 16.77
N PRO A 232 -35.04 -10.18 16.75
CA PRO A 232 -36.36 -9.76 17.26
C PRO A 232 -37.51 -10.10 16.29
N ASP A 233 -38.73 -10.23 16.85
CA ASP A 233 -39.98 -10.42 16.09
C ASP A 233 -40.23 -9.28 15.09
N SER A 234 -40.91 -9.58 13.98
CA SER A 234 -41.22 -8.62 12.90
C SER A 234 -42.08 -7.42 13.33
N CYS A 235 -42.86 -7.54 14.41
CA CYS A 235 -43.73 -6.49 14.93
C CYS A 235 -43.06 -5.58 15.98
N ALA A 236 -41.80 -5.83 16.34
CA ALA A 236 -41.10 -5.03 17.35
C ALA A 236 -40.86 -3.59 16.84
N PRO A 237 -41.07 -2.55 17.67
CA PRO A 237 -41.32 -2.59 19.12
C PRO A 237 -42.81 -2.55 19.54
N ASN A 238 -43.75 -2.36 18.62
CA ASN A 238 -45.17 -2.06 18.94
C ASN A 238 -46.11 -3.23 18.60
N CYS A 239 -45.79 -4.44 19.07
CA CYS A 239 -46.61 -5.64 18.84
C CYS A 239 -47.97 -5.64 19.56
N ILE A 240 -48.26 -4.61 20.37
CA ILE A 240 -49.43 -4.52 21.24
C ILE A 240 -49.89 -3.07 21.42
N ALA A 241 -51.20 -2.83 21.36
CA ALA A 241 -51.81 -1.52 21.54
C ALA A 241 -53.06 -1.59 22.42
N LEU A 242 -53.24 -0.61 23.31
CA LEU A 242 -54.48 -0.42 24.09
C LEU A 242 -55.41 0.50 23.30
N ASN A 243 -56.43 -0.06 22.68
CA ASN A 243 -57.29 0.69 21.77
C ASN A 243 -58.38 1.48 22.54
N LYS A 244 -59.07 0.80 23.47
CA LYS A 244 -60.19 1.38 24.21
C LYS A 244 -60.08 1.11 25.70
N MET A 245 -60.43 2.09 26.52
CA MET A 245 -60.54 1.98 27.97
C MET A 245 -61.88 2.55 28.46
N GLU A 246 -62.66 1.78 29.20
CA GLU A 246 -63.87 2.26 29.88
C GLU A 246 -63.65 2.22 31.39
N ILE A 247 -63.85 3.37 32.04
CA ILE A 247 -63.71 3.55 33.48
C ILE A 247 -65.08 3.74 34.08
N ASN A 248 -65.50 2.80 34.93
CA ASN A 248 -66.73 2.93 35.71
C ASN A 248 -66.39 2.89 37.20
N ALA A 249 -66.55 4.03 37.88
CA ALA A 249 -66.19 4.19 39.28
C ALA A 249 -67.41 4.64 40.10
N ASP A 250 -67.89 3.75 40.96
CA ASP A 250 -68.98 4.03 41.90
C ASP A 250 -68.42 4.28 43.32
N GLN A 251 -69.24 4.18 44.37
CA GLN A 251 -68.83 4.42 45.76
C GLN A 251 -67.91 3.33 46.32
N LYS A 252 -68.11 2.06 45.89
CA LYS A 252 -67.46 0.86 46.47
C LYS A 252 -66.65 0.03 45.48
N LEU A 253 -66.91 0.15 44.17
CA LEU A 253 -66.29 -0.69 43.14
C LEU A 253 -65.78 0.17 41.99
N LEU A 254 -64.57 -0.14 41.53
CA LEU A 254 -63.98 0.34 40.28
C LEU A 254 -64.00 -0.80 39.27
N ARG A 255 -64.63 -0.58 38.11
CA ARG A 255 -64.57 -1.46 36.95
C ARG A 255 -63.80 -0.78 35.83
N LEU A 256 -62.75 -1.44 35.34
CA LEU A 256 -62.00 -1.03 34.15
C LEU A 256 -62.21 -2.06 33.05
N ARG A 257 -62.66 -1.65 31.86
CA ARG A 257 -62.71 -2.52 30.68
C ARG A 257 -61.68 -2.03 29.66
N LEU A 258 -60.73 -2.88 29.31
CA LEU A 258 -59.56 -2.56 28.49
C LEU A 258 -59.56 -3.44 27.24
N THR A 259 -59.55 -2.85 26.04
CA THR A 259 -59.50 -3.60 24.77
C THR A 259 -58.10 -3.51 24.17
N TYR A 260 -57.41 -4.63 24.11
CA TYR A 260 -56.06 -4.76 23.57
C TYR A 260 -56.07 -5.37 22.18
N HIS A 261 -55.22 -4.86 21.30
CA HIS A 261 -54.92 -5.43 20.00
C HIS A 261 -53.48 -5.94 20.04
N CYS A 262 -53.30 -7.26 19.93
CA CYS A 262 -52.00 -7.93 20.08
C CYS A 262 -51.69 -8.74 18.82
N GLN A 263 -50.52 -8.53 18.22
CA GLN A 263 -50.12 -9.33 17.05
C GLN A 263 -49.54 -10.69 17.45
N ASN A 264 -48.83 -10.73 18.58
CA ASN A 264 -48.25 -11.93 19.19
C ASN A 264 -48.67 -11.99 20.67
N GLU A 265 -48.64 -13.18 21.26
CA GLU A 265 -48.88 -13.37 22.69
C GLU A 265 -47.85 -12.59 23.53
N ARG A 266 -48.31 -11.67 24.39
CA ARG A 266 -47.45 -10.76 25.16
C ARG A 266 -48.04 -10.50 26.55
N ALA A 267 -47.17 -10.17 27.50
CA ALA A 267 -47.57 -9.70 28.81
C ALA A 267 -47.75 -8.17 28.80
N VAL A 268 -48.85 -7.67 29.37
CA VAL A 268 -49.22 -6.26 29.40
C VAL A 268 -49.31 -5.74 30.83
N PRO A 269 -48.72 -4.57 31.15
CA PRO A 269 -48.86 -3.97 32.47
C PRO A 269 -50.27 -3.38 32.65
N LEU A 270 -50.90 -3.64 33.79
CA LEU A 270 -52.24 -3.17 34.10
C LEU A 270 -52.23 -1.75 34.68
N PRO A 271 -53.22 -0.89 34.33
CA PRO A 271 -53.31 0.49 34.82
C PRO A 271 -53.91 0.55 36.23
N LEU A 272 -53.36 -0.21 37.18
CA LEU A 272 -53.80 -0.29 38.57
C LEU A 272 -52.65 0.00 39.53
N SER A 273 -52.90 0.85 40.53
CA SER A 273 -51.98 1.09 41.63
C SER A 273 -52.19 0.03 42.72
N THR A 274 -51.34 -0.99 42.76
CA THR A 274 -51.39 -2.09 43.76
C THR A 274 -51.14 -1.62 45.20
N LYS A 275 -50.64 -0.39 45.39
CA LYS A 275 -50.48 0.25 46.71
C LYS A 275 -51.78 0.88 47.22
N GLN A 276 -52.68 1.29 46.33
CA GLN A 276 -53.92 2.03 46.67
C GLN A 276 -55.18 1.17 46.48
N LEU A 277 -55.13 0.14 45.63
CA LEU A 277 -56.26 -0.72 45.30
C LEU A 277 -55.91 -2.20 45.37
N HIS A 278 -56.85 -2.98 45.89
CA HIS A 278 -56.82 -4.44 45.80
C HIS A 278 -57.70 -4.89 44.64
N LEU A 279 -57.11 -5.65 43.71
CA LEU A 279 -57.84 -6.28 42.61
C LEU A 279 -58.72 -7.40 43.17
N HIS A 280 -60.03 -7.30 42.93
CA HIS A 280 -61.03 -8.28 43.33
C HIS A 280 -61.11 -9.43 42.32
N SER A 281 -61.21 -9.13 41.02
CA SER A 281 -61.22 -10.13 39.95
C SER A 281 -60.76 -9.55 38.61
N ALA A 282 -60.28 -10.41 37.72
CA ALA A 282 -59.92 -10.06 36.34
C ALA A 282 -60.50 -11.10 35.36
N ARG A 283 -61.15 -10.63 34.30
CA ARG A 283 -61.80 -11.46 33.28
C ARG A 283 -61.26 -11.14 31.90
N LEU A 284 -60.85 -12.15 31.14
CA LEU A 284 -60.40 -12.00 29.76
C LEU A 284 -61.45 -12.65 28.85
N ASP A 285 -62.05 -11.87 27.95
CA ASP A 285 -63.06 -12.33 26.97
C ASP A 285 -64.12 -13.28 27.57
N GLN A 286 -64.68 -12.88 28.72
CA GLN A 286 -65.72 -13.61 29.48
C GLN A 286 -65.24 -14.84 30.27
N SER A 287 -63.95 -15.19 30.21
CA SER A 287 -63.34 -16.21 31.08
C SER A 287 -62.86 -15.61 32.40
N ASP A 288 -63.21 -16.24 33.53
CA ASP A 288 -62.75 -15.89 34.87
C ASP A 288 -61.28 -16.30 35.14
N GLN A 289 -60.61 -16.96 34.19
CA GLN A 289 -59.22 -17.41 34.31
C GLN A 289 -58.27 -16.52 33.52
N THR A 290 -57.87 -15.39 34.12
CA THR A 290 -56.82 -14.51 33.56
C THR A 290 -55.48 -14.80 34.22
N ALA A 291 -54.45 -15.15 33.45
CA ALA A 291 -53.09 -15.32 33.97
C ALA A 291 -52.48 -13.95 34.33
N LEU A 292 -52.42 -13.68 35.64
CA LEU A 292 -51.83 -12.46 36.21
C LEU A 292 -50.45 -12.75 36.80
N TYR A 293 -49.51 -11.84 36.55
CA TYR A 293 -48.16 -11.87 37.09
C TYR A 293 -47.88 -10.56 37.84
N ARG A 294 -47.12 -10.63 38.93
CA ARG A 294 -46.67 -9.43 39.66
C ARG A 294 -45.16 -9.33 39.55
N ASP A 295 -44.65 -8.20 39.07
CA ASP A 295 -43.21 -7.98 38.95
C ASP A 295 -42.55 -7.64 40.30
N GLY A 296 -41.21 -7.58 40.33
CA GLY A 296 -40.44 -7.24 41.53
C GLY A 296 -40.68 -5.83 42.08
N GLN A 297 -41.36 -4.95 41.34
CA GLN A 297 -41.78 -3.61 41.76
C GLN A 297 -43.24 -3.58 42.25
N GLY A 298 -43.93 -4.72 42.24
CA GLY A 298 -45.31 -4.86 42.68
C GLY A 298 -46.37 -4.48 41.63
N LYS A 299 -46.00 -4.23 40.36
CA LYS A 299 -46.96 -3.94 39.29
C LYS A 299 -47.60 -5.23 38.78
N LEU A 300 -48.88 -5.17 38.44
CA LEU A 300 -49.62 -6.29 37.88
C LEU A 300 -49.50 -6.31 36.35
N TRP A 301 -49.32 -7.50 35.81
CA TRP A 301 -49.24 -7.79 34.39
C TRP A 301 -50.26 -8.86 34.05
N ALA A 302 -50.89 -8.77 32.87
CA ALA A 302 -51.77 -9.81 32.33
C ALA A 302 -51.19 -10.39 31.05
N LYS A 303 -51.29 -11.71 30.88
CA LYS A 303 -50.94 -12.39 29.62
C LYS A 303 -52.10 -12.24 28.63
N ILE A 304 -51.86 -11.61 27.48
CA ILE A 304 -52.85 -11.43 26.42
C ILE A 304 -52.43 -12.24 25.18
N PRO A 305 -53.29 -13.14 24.67
CA PRO A 305 -53.04 -13.87 23.43
C PRO A 305 -52.97 -12.96 22.19
N ALA A 306 -52.53 -13.52 21.06
CA ALA A 306 -52.58 -12.82 19.78
C ALA A 306 -54.05 -12.66 19.31
N GLY A 307 -54.44 -11.43 18.96
CA GLY A 307 -55.81 -11.08 18.58
C GLY A 307 -56.31 -9.79 19.22
N ILE A 308 -57.62 -9.54 19.12
CA ILE A 308 -58.31 -8.46 19.82
C ILE A 308 -59.00 -9.07 21.04
N HIS A 309 -58.63 -8.60 22.22
CA HIS A 309 -59.07 -9.17 23.50
C HIS A 309 -59.53 -8.07 24.45
N THR A 310 -60.57 -8.34 25.23
CA THR A 310 -61.13 -7.43 26.24
C THR A 310 -60.86 -7.96 27.64
N LEU A 311 -60.10 -7.18 28.41
CA LEU A 311 -59.77 -7.45 29.80
C LEU A 311 -60.62 -6.57 30.71
N GLU A 312 -61.45 -7.18 31.55
CA GLU A 312 -62.22 -6.50 32.59
C GLU A 312 -61.57 -6.68 33.96
N LEU A 313 -61.32 -5.59 34.66
CA LEU A 313 -60.73 -5.56 35.98
C LEU A 313 -61.74 -4.98 36.98
N TYR A 314 -61.89 -5.65 38.11
CA TYR A 314 -62.72 -5.21 39.22
C TYR A 314 -61.85 -4.98 40.44
N ALA A 315 -61.89 -3.78 41.02
CA ALA A 315 -61.14 -3.42 42.21
C ALA A 315 -62.05 -2.75 43.23
N ASN A 316 -61.79 -3.01 44.51
CA ASN A 316 -62.57 -2.41 45.60
C ASN A 316 -62.04 -1.00 45.90
N LEU A 317 -62.96 -0.04 46.07
CA LEU A 317 -62.65 1.34 46.46
C LEU A 317 -62.89 1.52 47.97
N PRO A 318 -61.83 1.66 48.80
CA PRO A 318 -61.99 1.94 50.22
C PRO A 318 -62.67 3.30 50.47
N GLU A 319 -63.53 3.41 51.49
CA GLU A 319 -64.26 4.65 51.79
C GLU A 319 -63.33 5.82 52.20
N GLN A 320 -62.18 5.51 52.79
CA GLN A 320 -61.15 6.48 53.21
C GLN A 320 -60.31 7.02 52.04
N LEU A 321 -60.39 6.41 50.85
CA LEU A 321 -59.60 6.80 49.69
C LEU A 321 -60.22 8.05 49.02
N GLN A 322 -59.65 9.22 49.30
CA GLN A 322 -60.11 10.51 48.74
C GLN A 322 -59.55 10.81 47.34
N ARG A 323 -58.41 10.21 46.99
CA ARG A 323 -57.76 10.35 45.68
C ARG A 323 -57.19 9.01 45.23
N LEU A 324 -57.47 8.63 44.00
CA LEU A 324 -56.97 7.44 43.33
C LEU A 324 -56.27 7.84 42.04
N GLN A 325 -55.03 7.38 41.84
CA GLN A 325 -54.28 7.59 40.61
C GLN A 325 -54.15 6.29 39.83
N LEU A 326 -54.62 6.29 38.58
CA LEU A 326 -54.44 5.19 37.64
C LEU A 326 -53.19 5.48 36.77
N PRO A 327 -52.07 4.77 37.00
CA PRO A 327 -50.89 4.92 36.15
C PRO A 327 -51.21 4.34 34.78
N MET A 328 -51.04 5.11 33.70
CA MET A 328 -51.29 4.63 32.33
C MET A 328 -49.95 4.18 31.70
N PRO A 329 -49.57 2.89 31.79
CA PRO A 329 -48.32 2.40 31.19
C PRO A 329 -48.39 2.34 29.66
N MET A 330 -49.60 2.36 29.10
CA MET A 330 -49.88 2.41 27.67
C MET A 330 -50.93 3.50 27.40
N VAL A 331 -50.80 4.18 26.27
CA VAL A 331 -51.81 5.14 25.79
C VAL A 331 -53.04 4.36 25.34
N ALA A 332 -54.20 4.71 25.88
CA ALA A 332 -55.50 4.24 25.40
C ALA A 332 -55.95 5.13 24.25
N GLY A 333 -56.28 4.53 23.10
CA GLY A 333 -56.76 5.26 21.92
C GLY A 333 -58.02 6.09 22.19
N VAL A 334 -58.97 5.55 22.96
CA VAL A 334 -60.17 6.25 23.42
C VAL A 334 -60.48 5.86 24.86
N VAL A 335 -60.79 6.85 25.71
CA VAL A 335 -61.24 6.64 27.09
C VAL A 335 -62.72 7.02 27.24
N HIS A 336 -63.53 6.15 27.81
CA HIS A 336 -64.88 6.47 28.26
C HIS A 336 -64.98 6.50 29.78
N ILE A 337 -65.61 7.53 30.33
CA ILE A 337 -65.59 7.81 31.77
C ILE A 337 -67.02 7.91 32.32
N SER A 338 -67.36 7.00 33.24
CA SER A 338 -68.59 7.03 34.04
C SER A 338 -68.24 6.98 35.51
N ALA A 339 -68.15 8.16 36.16
CA ALA A 339 -67.67 8.27 37.53
C ALA A 339 -68.45 9.34 38.31
N ALA A 340 -69.71 9.08 38.64
CA ALA A 340 -70.65 10.08 39.16
C ALA A 340 -70.18 10.77 40.47
N ASN A 341 -69.53 10.02 41.35
CA ASN A 341 -69.08 10.48 42.68
C ASN A 341 -67.62 10.96 42.72
N TRP A 342 -66.95 10.96 41.56
CA TRP A 342 -65.53 11.30 41.43
C TRP A 342 -65.34 12.45 40.43
N LYS A 343 -64.43 13.37 40.73
CA LYS A 343 -63.90 14.34 39.79
C LYS A 343 -62.67 13.72 39.13
N VAL A 344 -62.73 13.55 37.82
CA VAL A 344 -61.65 12.97 37.01
C VAL A 344 -60.79 14.08 36.41
N THR A 345 -59.48 13.97 36.55
CA THR A 345 -58.47 14.85 35.95
C THR A 345 -57.43 14.01 35.20
N GLY A 346 -56.89 14.52 34.09
CA GLY A 346 -55.92 13.79 33.26
C GLY A 346 -56.51 12.93 32.14
N ALA A 347 -57.85 12.87 32.01
CA ALA A 347 -58.53 12.31 30.84
C ALA A 347 -59.85 13.02 30.56
N GLN A 348 -60.22 13.10 29.28
CA GLN A 348 -61.51 13.60 28.80
C GLN A 348 -62.28 12.44 28.13
N ASP A 349 -63.59 12.41 28.34
CA ASP A 349 -64.46 11.39 27.73
C ASP A 349 -64.41 11.48 26.19
N GLY A 350 -64.19 10.35 25.52
CA GLY A 350 -64.09 10.27 24.05
C GLY A 350 -62.70 10.61 23.47
N HIS A 351 -61.71 10.97 24.29
CA HIS A 351 -60.35 11.31 23.85
C HIS A 351 -59.31 10.24 24.24
N SER A 352 -58.14 10.28 23.61
CA SER A 352 -57.00 9.42 23.96
C SER A 352 -56.42 9.78 25.34
N SER A 353 -55.86 8.81 26.06
CA SER A 353 -55.21 9.08 27.35
C SER A 353 -53.81 9.66 27.18
N HIS A 354 -53.50 10.74 27.89
CA HIS A 354 -52.17 11.33 27.95
C HIS A 354 -51.73 11.48 29.41
N GLY A 355 -50.89 10.56 29.89
CA GLY A 355 -50.44 10.53 31.28
C GLY A 355 -51.41 9.79 32.23
N SER A 356 -51.23 9.95 33.54
CA SER A 356 -52.04 9.28 34.55
C SER A 356 -53.45 9.87 34.66
N ILE A 357 -54.43 9.03 35.00
CA ILE A 357 -55.81 9.46 35.26
C ILE A 357 -56.02 9.51 36.77
N ASP A 358 -56.34 10.70 37.27
CA ASP A 358 -56.62 10.95 38.68
C ASP A 358 -58.11 11.04 38.94
N LEU A 359 -58.60 10.24 39.88
CA LEU A 359 -59.96 10.24 40.39
C LEU A 359 -59.92 10.85 41.81
N THR A 360 -60.56 11.99 42.02
CA THR A 360 -60.72 12.62 43.33
C THR A 360 -62.17 12.55 43.79
N ARG A 361 -62.44 12.03 44.99
CA ARG A 361 -63.81 11.90 45.50
C ARG A 361 -64.38 13.31 45.68
N ARG A 362 -65.60 13.57 45.21
CA ARG A 362 -66.26 14.87 45.42
C ARG A 362 -66.64 14.96 46.90
N ALA A 363 -65.88 15.74 47.68
CA ALA A 363 -66.09 15.87 49.12
C ALA A 363 -67.29 16.78 49.43
N THR A 364 -68.11 16.34 50.39
CA THR A 364 -68.93 17.21 51.25
C THR A 364 -68.20 17.29 52.59
N THR A 365 -68.13 18.48 53.18
CA THR A 365 -67.50 18.87 54.47
C THR A 365 -65.98 19.06 54.55
N THR A 366 -65.63 20.29 54.92
CA THR A 366 -64.31 20.89 55.14
C THR A 366 -63.78 20.56 56.54
N THR A 367 -62.55 20.05 56.63
CA THR A 367 -61.74 20.14 57.86
C THR A 367 -60.34 20.61 57.49
N THR A 368 -59.92 21.69 58.14
CA THR A 368 -58.66 22.38 57.93
C THR A 368 -57.53 21.63 58.64
N GLN A 369 -56.73 20.87 57.87
CA GLN A 369 -55.43 20.36 58.32
C GLN A 369 -54.30 21.25 57.75
N LEU A 370 -53.32 21.55 58.60
CA LEU A 370 -52.09 22.25 58.25
C LEU A 370 -51.41 21.57 57.05
N GLN A 371 -51.22 22.31 55.95
CA GLN A 371 -50.56 21.81 54.74
C GLN A 371 -49.03 22.05 54.83
N PRO A 372 -48.21 21.11 54.33
CA PRO A 372 -46.76 21.31 54.23
C PRO A 372 -46.42 22.51 53.35
N ASN A 373 -45.43 23.30 53.76
CA ASN A 373 -44.96 24.47 53.02
C ASN A 373 -44.46 24.06 51.61
N GLU A 374 -45.08 24.59 50.54
CA GLU A 374 -44.67 24.28 49.17
C GLU A 374 -43.31 24.95 48.84
N ILE A 375 -42.36 24.17 48.35
CA ILE A 375 -41.05 24.66 47.91
C ILE A 375 -41.25 25.46 46.61
N PRO A 376 -40.69 26.68 46.48
CA PRO A 376 -40.83 27.48 45.27
C PRO A 376 -40.26 26.74 44.05
N PRO A 377 -40.87 26.89 42.87
CA PRO A 377 -40.44 26.18 41.68
C PRO A 377 -39.05 26.65 41.22
N PHE A 378 -38.18 25.71 40.88
CA PHE A 378 -36.80 25.98 40.48
C PHE A 378 -36.40 25.13 39.27
N VAL A 379 -35.75 25.76 38.29
CA VAL A 379 -35.35 25.12 37.02
C VAL A 379 -33.85 25.31 36.70
N GLU A 380 -33.28 24.39 35.93
CA GLU A 380 -31.95 24.49 35.33
C GLU A 380 -32.11 24.90 33.86
N VAL A 381 -31.44 25.97 33.45
CA VAL A 381 -31.41 26.45 32.07
C VAL A 381 -30.07 26.06 31.45
N GLN A 382 -30.08 25.03 30.61
CA GLN A 382 -28.91 24.58 29.88
C GLN A 382 -28.88 25.24 28.49
N ARG A 383 -27.87 26.06 28.22
CA ARG A 383 -27.58 26.62 26.88
C ARG A 383 -26.46 25.82 26.23
N GLU A 384 -26.78 25.10 25.16
CA GLU A 384 -25.83 24.40 24.31
C GLU A 384 -25.54 25.28 23.08
N ILE A 385 -24.36 25.91 23.07
CA ILE A 385 -23.92 26.84 22.04
C ILE A 385 -23.16 26.06 20.98
N TYR A 386 -23.66 26.10 19.74
CA TYR A 386 -23.10 25.40 18.61
C TYR A 386 -22.46 26.37 17.62
N LEU A 387 -21.13 26.33 17.51
CA LEU A 387 -20.36 27.11 16.54
C LEU A 387 -20.01 26.21 15.34
N GLY A 388 -20.89 26.20 14.33
CA GLY A 388 -20.74 25.47 13.08
C GLY A 388 -20.56 26.40 11.87
N PHE A 389 -21.13 26.02 10.72
CA PHE A 389 -21.28 26.97 9.60
C PHE A 389 -22.31 28.03 9.95
N ASP A 390 -23.40 27.62 10.57
CA ASP A 390 -24.38 28.50 11.20
C ASP A 390 -24.23 28.40 12.72
N TRP A 391 -24.39 29.54 13.39
CA TRP A 391 -24.27 29.63 14.83
C TRP A 391 -25.66 29.51 15.45
N GLN A 392 -25.80 28.56 16.35
CA GLN A 392 -27.07 28.19 16.95
C GLN A 392 -26.91 27.98 18.43
N VAL A 393 -27.96 28.28 19.19
CA VAL A 393 -28.05 27.93 20.60
C VAL A 393 -29.30 27.09 20.80
N ARG A 394 -29.13 25.97 21.50
CA ARG A 394 -30.24 25.19 22.02
C ARG A 394 -30.36 25.47 23.50
N THR A 395 -31.49 26.00 23.91
CA THR A 395 -31.78 26.22 25.32
C THR A 395 -32.76 25.18 25.81
N THR A 396 -32.40 24.48 26.87
CA THR A 396 -33.22 23.44 27.51
C THR A 396 -33.46 23.82 28.95
N VAL A 397 -34.74 23.95 29.31
CA VAL A 397 -35.18 24.26 30.67
C VAL A 397 -35.61 22.96 31.32
N ARG A 398 -34.96 22.58 32.41
CA ARG A 398 -35.20 21.33 33.13
C ARG A 398 -35.69 21.63 34.54
N ARG A 399 -36.82 21.05 34.93
CA ARG A 399 -37.37 21.17 36.29
C ARG A 399 -36.47 20.43 37.28
N ILE A 400 -36.02 21.12 38.33
CA ILE A 400 -35.31 20.51 39.48
C ILE A 400 -36.25 20.37 40.69
N SER A 401 -37.20 21.30 40.86
CA SER A 401 -38.21 21.25 41.93
C SER A 401 -39.21 20.09 41.77
N GLN A 402 -39.97 19.78 42.82
CA GLN A 402 -40.99 18.72 42.80
C GLN A 402 -42.05 18.97 41.70
N SER A 403 -42.60 17.89 41.12
CA SER A 403 -43.72 17.97 40.19
C SER A 403 -45.05 18.16 40.94
N GLY A 404 -46.04 18.74 40.28
CA GLY A 404 -47.38 18.96 40.86
C GLY A 404 -47.99 20.33 40.55
N ASN A 405 -47.16 21.36 40.37
CA ASN A 405 -47.59 22.72 40.01
C ASN A 405 -46.98 23.18 38.68
N ALA A 406 -47.76 23.95 37.91
CA ALA A 406 -47.26 24.59 36.68
C ALA A 406 -46.23 25.66 37.03
N ILE A 407 -45.17 25.78 36.23
CA ILE A 407 -44.10 26.77 36.46
C ILE A 407 -44.10 27.76 35.31
N LEU A 408 -44.12 29.05 35.63
CA LEU A 408 -43.88 30.13 34.69
C LEU A 408 -42.50 30.73 34.96
N VAL A 409 -41.59 30.68 33.99
CA VAL A 409 -40.24 31.25 34.10
C VAL A 409 -39.97 32.19 32.92
N GLN A 410 -39.34 33.32 33.20
CA GLN A 410 -38.81 34.24 32.20
C GLN A 410 -37.30 34.01 32.05
N ILE A 411 -36.84 33.77 30.82
CA ILE A 411 -35.44 33.45 30.52
C ILE A 411 -34.89 34.48 29.54
N PRO A 412 -33.77 35.16 29.86
CA PRO A 412 -33.18 36.13 28.96
C PRO A 412 -32.54 35.46 27.75
N LEU A 413 -32.66 36.13 26.61
CA LEU A 413 -31.99 35.82 25.34
C LEU A 413 -30.51 36.25 25.39
N LEU A 414 -29.67 35.57 24.63
CA LEU A 414 -28.30 35.99 24.36
C LEU A 414 -28.28 37.22 23.43
N PRO A 415 -27.15 37.97 23.38
CA PRO A 415 -26.98 39.04 22.42
C PRO A 415 -27.17 38.54 20.98
N ASP A 416 -28.04 39.20 20.22
CA ASP A 416 -28.38 38.85 18.83
C ASP A 416 -28.98 37.43 18.65
N GLU A 417 -29.66 36.89 19.66
CA GLU A 417 -30.39 35.62 19.57
C GLU A 417 -31.78 35.78 18.95
N HIS A 418 -32.07 34.98 17.91
CA HIS A 418 -33.35 34.91 17.20
C HIS A 418 -33.94 33.50 17.30
N VAL A 419 -35.13 33.37 17.88
CA VAL A 419 -35.80 32.07 18.10
C VAL A 419 -36.35 31.50 16.79
N ILE A 420 -35.96 30.26 16.46
CA ILE A 420 -36.37 29.57 15.22
C ILE A 420 -37.55 28.61 15.48
N SER A 421 -37.71 28.13 16.71
CA SER A 421 -38.77 27.19 17.08
C SER A 421 -40.16 27.85 17.10
N GLN A 422 -41.16 27.17 16.50
CA GLN A 422 -42.53 27.67 16.46
C GLN A 422 -43.25 27.58 17.82
N GLY A 423 -44.22 28.48 18.04
CA GLY A 423 -45.08 28.46 19.22
C GLY A 423 -44.48 29.13 20.48
N ILE A 424 -43.36 29.83 20.35
CA ILE A 424 -42.68 30.52 21.45
C ILE A 424 -42.95 32.02 21.36
N LYS A 425 -43.47 32.60 22.44
CA LYS A 425 -43.68 34.05 22.55
C LYS A 425 -42.42 34.68 23.13
N VAL A 426 -41.85 35.61 22.36
CA VAL A 426 -40.74 36.47 22.79
C VAL A 426 -41.35 37.81 23.20
N ASP A 427 -41.06 38.26 24.42
CA ASP A 427 -41.49 39.55 24.94
C ASP A 427 -40.24 40.34 25.37
N GLY A 428 -39.88 41.37 24.60
CA GLY A 428 -38.61 42.07 24.73
C GLY A 428 -37.38 41.17 24.47
N GLN A 429 -36.40 41.18 25.38
CA GLN A 429 -35.20 40.30 25.37
C GLN A 429 -35.38 39.03 26.23
N GLN A 430 -36.62 38.65 26.55
CA GLN A 430 -36.92 37.50 27.40
C GLN A 430 -37.94 36.58 26.74
N ILE A 431 -37.83 35.28 27.04
CA ILE A 431 -38.80 34.26 26.65
C ILE A 431 -39.59 33.87 27.89
N GLN A 432 -40.92 33.90 27.78
CA GLN A 432 -41.82 33.41 28.81
C GLN A 432 -42.20 31.95 28.52
N ILE A 433 -41.86 31.05 29.44
CA ILE A 433 -42.06 29.61 29.30
C ILE A 433 -42.96 29.10 30.41
N SER A 434 -43.97 28.33 30.05
CA SER A 434 -44.86 27.64 30.98
C SER A 434 -44.62 26.13 30.90
N LEU A 435 -44.15 25.52 32.00
CA LEU A 435 -44.07 24.07 32.16
C LEU A 435 -45.32 23.55 32.87
N ALA A 436 -46.00 22.58 32.27
CA ALA A 436 -47.13 21.88 32.91
C ALA A 436 -46.69 21.15 34.20
N PRO A 437 -47.63 20.83 35.13
CA PRO A 437 -47.34 20.21 36.43
C PRO A 437 -46.40 19.01 36.43
N GLU A 438 -46.52 18.13 35.44
CA GLU A 438 -45.70 16.92 35.27
C GLU A 438 -44.60 17.07 34.21
N ALA A 439 -44.54 18.21 33.51
CA ALA A 439 -43.51 18.45 32.50
C ALA A 439 -42.15 18.65 33.18
N ARG A 440 -41.18 17.79 32.80
CA ARG A 440 -39.82 17.80 33.34
C ARG A 440 -38.86 18.70 32.56
N SER A 441 -39.12 18.96 31.28
CA SER A 441 -38.27 19.79 30.46
C SER A 441 -38.99 20.44 29.28
N PHE A 442 -38.48 21.57 28.82
CA PHE A 442 -38.88 22.26 27.59
C PHE A 442 -37.64 22.77 26.85
N SER A 443 -37.62 22.69 25.52
CA SER A 443 -36.43 23.07 24.73
C SER A 443 -36.78 23.80 23.44
N TRP A 444 -35.93 24.72 23.02
CA TRP A 444 -36.03 25.41 21.75
C TRP A 444 -34.66 25.65 21.12
N ASN A 445 -34.67 25.97 19.82
CA ASN A 445 -33.48 26.34 19.07
C ASN A 445 -33.60 27.79 18.60
N SER A 446 -32.48 28.49 18.66
CA SER A 446 -32.32 29.87 18.21
C SER A 446 -31.04 30.00 17.37
N SER A 447 -30.99 30.98 16.46
CA SER A 447 -29.78 31.38 15.72
C SER A 447 -29.24 32.69 16.26
N PHE A 448 -27.94 32.91 16.15
CA PHE A 448 -27.33 34.20 16.50
C PHE A 448 -26.19 34.57 15.54
N GLY A 449 -25.87 35.86 15.45
CA GLY A 449 -24.83 36.38 14.56
C GLY A 449 -23.43 35.87 14.87
N LYS A 450 -22.58 35.76 13.84
CA LYS A 450 -21.16 35.40 13.99
C LYS A 450 -20.36 36.59 14.51
N THR A 451 -19.63 36.39 15.60
CA THR A 451 -18.79 37.43 16.22
C THR A 451 -17.38 36.91 16.52
N SER A 452 -16.39 37.78 16.63
CA SER A 452 -15.04 37.39 17.08
C SER A 452 -14.96 37.21 18.60
N GLN A 453 -15.91 37.79 19.33
CA GLN A 453 -16.01 37.73 20.78
C GLN A 453 -17.47 37.55 21.16
N LEU A 454 -17.77 36.48 21.90
CA LEU A 454 -19.08 36.19 22.47
C LEU A 454 -18.98 36.32 24.00
N GLU A 455 -19.80 37.21 24.56
CA GLU A 455 -19.87 37.42 26.00
C GLU A 455 -21.17 36.84 26.54
N LEU A 456 -21.05 35.94 27.51
CA LEU A 456 -22.17 35.30 28.18
C LEU A 456 -22.22 35.82 29.62
N LEU A 457 -23.35 36.42 29.99
CA LEU A 457 -23.58 36.97 31.32
C LEU A 457 -24.70 36.17 31.98
N ALA A 458 -24.44 35.64 33.18
CA ALA A 458 -25.41 34.84 33.91
C ALA A 458 -26.49 35.71 34.56
N ALA A 459 -27.75 35.38 34.29
CA ALA A 459 -28.88 36.15 34.79
C ALA A 459 -28.96 36.14 36.33
N ALA A 460 -29.25 37.30 36.93
CA ALA A 460 -29.54 37.40 38.35
C ALA A 460 -30.97 36.96 38.65
N SER A 461 -31.16 35.65 38.86
CA SER A 461 -32.47 35.03 39.12
C SER A 461 -32.43 34.09 40.31
N ASN A 462 -33.48 34.11 41.13
CA ASN A 462 -33.68 33.16 42.22
C ASN A 462 -34.50 31.94 41.80
N ASN A 463 -35.01 31.94 40.56
CA ASN A 463 -35.95 30.92 40.07
C ASN A 463 -35.27 29.90 39.15
N PHE A 464 -34.03 30.17 38.72
CA PHE A 464 -33.27 29.24 37.90
C PHE A 464 -31.75 29.38 38.06
N SER A 465 -31.04 28.32 37.66
CA SER A 465 -29.58 28.31 37.49
C SER A 465 -29.21 28.03 36.05
N GLU A 466 -28.05 28.50 35.59
CA GLU A 466 -27.62 28.32 34.20
C GLU A 466 -26.48 27.29 34.09
N VAL A 467 -26.48 26.58 32.97
CA VAL A 467 -25.38 25.70 32.54
C VAL A 467 -25.04 26.05 31.10
N TRP A 468 -23.81 26.40 30.82
CA TRP A 468 -23.35 26.71 29.47
C TRP A 468 -22.47 25.59 28.95
N GLN A 469 -22.78 25.10 27.77
CA GLN A 469 -21.99 24.09 27.06
C GLN A 469 -21.65 24.62 25.69
N LEU A 470 -20.40 24.45 25.27
CA LEU A 470 -19.94 24.87 23.95
C LEU A 470 -19.61 23.65 23.10
N ARG A 471 -20.06 23.67 21.84
CA ARG A 471 -19.75 22.69 20.81
C ARG A 471 -19.25 23.42 19.57
N THR A 472 -18.04 23.12 19.15
CA THR A 472 -17.40 23.82 18.01
C THR A 472 -16.99 22.83 16.93
N LYS A 473 -17.23 23.18 15.66
CA LYS A 473 -16.59 22.49 14.54
C LYS A 473 -15.08 22.83 14.51
N PRO A 474 -14.21 21.94 13.99
CA PRO A 474 -12.76 22.19 13.89
C PRO A 474 -12.33 23.41 13.05
N ILE A 475 -13.26 24.02 12.32
CA ILE A 475 -13.01 25.26 11.56
C ILE A 475 -12.89 26.49 12.48
N TRP A 476 -13.31 26.39 13.75
CA TRP A 476 -13.24 27.47 14.73
C TRP A 476 -12.25 27.10 15.83
N HIS A 477 -11.43 28.06 16.21
CA HIS A 477 -10.59 28.01 17.40
C HIS A 477 -11.19 28.95 18.45
N VAL A 478 -11.47 28.41 19.65
CA VAL A 478 -12.10 29.15 20.74
C VAL A 478 -11.24 29.12 21.98
N THR A 479 -11.04 30.29 22.59
CA THR A 479 -10.41 30.45 23.89
C THR A 479 -11.39 31.10 24.86
N SER A 480 -11.45 30.59 26.09
CA SER A 480 -12.37 31.08 27.12
C SER A 480 -11.63 31.81 28.24
N SER A 481 -12.20 32.90 28.74
CA SER A 481 -11.71 33.67 29.89
C SER A 481 -12.86 34.04 30.84
N GLY A 482 -12.55 34.24 32.12
CA GLY A 482 -13.52 34.56 33.18
C GLY A 482 -13.80 33.38 34.11
N ILE A 483 -14.69 32.47 33.70
CA ILE A 483 -15.13 31.33 34.54
C ILE A 483 -14.31 30.07 34.21
N PRO A 484 -13.82 29.32 35.23
CA PRO A 484 -13.09 28.08 35.00
C PRO A 484 -13.98 26.99 34.40
N VAL A 485 -13.40 26.22 33.46
CA VAL A 485 -14.08 25.12 32.78
C VAL A 485 -14.20 23.92 33.73
N ILE A 486 -15.41 23.37 33.89
CA ILE A 486 -15.69 22.25 34.81
C ILE A 486 -15.43 20.89 34.11
N HIS A 487 -15.79 20.78 32.83
CA HIS A 487 -15.51 19.60 32.00
C HIS A 487 -14.93 20.06 30.68
N HIS A 488 -13.89 19.41 30.16
CA HIS A 488 -13.30 19.74 28.86
C HIS A 488 -13.78 18.81 27.74
N TYR A 489 -13.91 17.52 28.06
CA TYR A 489 -14.34 16.49 27.12
C TYR A 489 -15.54 15.72 27.69
N GLN A 490 -16.57 15.54 26.88
CA GLN A 490 -17.70 14.68 27.18
C GLN A 490 -17.91 13.70 26.01
N HIS A 491 -18.06 12.42 26.31
CA HIS A 491 -18.27 11.36 25.31
C HIS A 491 -17.22 11.34 24.17
N GLY A 492 -15.95 11.68 24.46
CA GLY A 492 -14.86 11.73 23.48
C GLY A 492 -14.84 12.98 22.58
N HIS A 493 -15.73 13.95 22.80
CA HIS A 493 -15.77 15.21 22.07
C HIS A 493 -15.35 16.38 22.97
N TRP A 494 -14.63 17.36 22.40
CA TRP A 494 -14.32 18.63 23.09
C TRP A 494 -15.62 19.42 23.26
N GLN A 495 -16.10 19.49 24.50
CA GLN A 495 -17.39 20.08 24.87
C GLN A 495 -17.26 20.76 26.24
N PRO A 496 -16.60 21.93 26.30
CA PRO A 496 -16.40 22.58 27.58
C PRO A 496 -17.71 23.02 28.21
N GLN A 497 -17.81 22.83 29.52
CA GLN A 497 -18.99 23.16 30.32
C GLN A 497 -18.66 24.12 31.46
N TRP A 498 -19.52 25.12 31.65
CA TRP A 498 -19.47 26.10 32.74
C TRP A 498 -20.79 26.11 33.53
N ARG A 499 -20.71 26.43 34.82
CA ARG A 499 -21.86 26.66 35.70
C ARG A 499 -21.66 27.99 36.41
N PRO A 500 -22.08 29.11 35.79
CA PRO A 500 -21.85 30.44 36.34
C PRO A 500 -22.75 30.70 37.55
N TRP A 501 -22.27 31.51 38.49
CA TRP A 501 -23.09 32.16 39.50
C TRP A 501 -23.80 33.40 38.92
N PRO A 502 -24.94 33.83 39.49
CA PRO A 502 -25.61 35.08 39.13
C PRO A 502 -24.63 36.26 39.01
N GLY A 503 -24.60 36.91 37.84
CA GLY A 503 -23.72 38.05 37.55
C GLY A 503 -22.31 37.71 37.06
N GLU A 504 -21.90 36.44 37.04
CA GLU A 504 -20.61 36.06 36.44
C GLU A 504 -20.62 36.17 34.91
N LYS A 505 -19.43 36.40 34.35
CA LYS A 505 -19.22 36.64 32.92
C LYS A 505 -18.21 35.64 32.34
N LEU A 506 -18.58 35.02 31.21
CA LEU A 506 -17.71 34.19 30.38
C LEU A 506 -17.48 34.91 29.05
N THR A 507 -16.22 35.10 28.68
CA THR A 507 -15.82 35.65 27.38
C THR A 507 -15.22 34.53 26.52
N LEU A 508 -15.79 34.32 25.34
CA LEU A 508 -15.29 33.39 24.33
C LEU A 508 -14.69 34.19 23.16
N THR A 509 -13.38 34.07 22.95
CA THR A 509 -12.70 34.62 21.78
C THR A 509 -12.65 33.56 20.69
N ILE A 510 -13.26 33.85 19.55
CA ILE A 510 -13.55 32.90 18.48
C ILE A 510 -12.84 33.35 17.20
N THR A 511 -11.99 32.49 16.66
CA THR A 511 -11.19 32.77 15.46
C THR A 511 -11.32 31.63 14.44
N ARG A 512 -11.27 31.95 13.15
CA ARG A 512 -11.20 30.96 12.06
C ARG A 512 -9.74 30.86 11.60
N PRO A 513 -9.03 29.75 11.85
CA PRO A 513 -7.66 29.59 11.36
C PRO A 513 -7.62 29.64 9.84
N SER A 514 -6.62 30.33 9.27
CA SER A 514 -6.39 30.34 7.83
C SER A 514 -5.72 29.05 7.36
N GLY A 515 -6.13 28.54 6.19
CA GLY A 515 -5.49 27.37 5.58
C GLY A 515 -4.11 27.70 5.00
N THR A 516 -3.14 26.78 5.14
CA THR A 516 -1.84 26.87 4.48
C THR A 516 -1.94 26.48 3.01
N THR A 517 -1.25 27.22 2.13
CA THR A 517 -1.15 26.90 0.70
C THR A 517 -0.37 25.59 0.50
N GLY A 518 -0.90 24.70 -0.34
CA GLY A 518 -0.23 23.44 -0.66
C GLY A 518 -0.70 22.87 -1.98
N GLN A 519 -0.04 21.80 -2.44
CA GLN A 519 -0.35 21.17 -3.71
C GLN A 519 -1.77 20.60 -3.71
N GLN A 520 -2.57 21.03 -4.69
CA GLN A 520 -3.96 20.59 -4.87
C GLN A 520 -4.08 19.56 -6.00
N ILE A 521 -3.11 19.53 -6.93
CA ILE A 521 -2.98 18.55 -7.99
C ILE A 521 -1.64 17.85 -7.82
N THR A 522 -1.66 16.52 -7.88
CA THR A 522 -0.44 15.72 -7.84
C THR A 522 -0.50 14.66 -8.93
N ILE A 523 0.57 14.55 -9.72
CA ILE A 523 0.71 13.53 -10.75
C ILE A 523 1.50 12.37 -10.16
N ASP A 524 0.79 11.28 -9.81
CA ASP A 524 1.35 10.10 -9.15
C ASP A 524 2.10 9.15 -10.12
N ASN A 525 1.80 9.24 -11.42
CA ASN A 525 2.45 8.45 -12.46
C ASN A 525 2.34 9.16 -13.81
N SER A 526 3.42 9.16 -14.59
CA SER A 526 3.41 9.63 -15.98
C SER A 526 4.12 8.64 -16.87
N GLN A 527 3.45 8.13 -17.90
CA GLN A 527 4.00 7.16 -18.83
C GLN A 527 3.94 7.71 -20.26
N LEU A 528 5.12 7.92 -20.86
CA LEU A 528 5.27 8.32 -22.26
C LEU A 528 5.71 7.11 -23.09
N THR A 529 4.95 6.75 -24.12
CA THR A 529 5.35 5.76 -25.11
C THR A 529 5.47 6.43 -26.47
N LEU A 530 6.66 6.36 -27.07
CA LEU A 530 6.91 6.80 -28.44
C LEU A 530 7.07 5.60 -29.36
N THR A 531 6.39 5.63 -30.50
CA THR A 531 6.52 4.66 -31.59
C THR A 531 6.87 5.41 -32.88
N PRO A 532 8.17 5.60 -33.17
CA PRO A 532 8.63 6.27 -34.38
C PRO A 532 8.42 5.38 -35.62
N GLY A 533 7.69 5.87 -36.61
CA GLY A 533 7.58 5.28 -37.95
C GLY A 533 8.57 5.91 -38.93
N GLU A 534 8.46 5.58 -40.22
CA GLU A 534 9.37 6.11 -41.24
C GLU A 534 9.19 7.61 -41.49
N ARG A 535 7.96 8.13 -41.38
CA ARG A 535 7.63 9.54 -41.68
C ARG A 535 6.96 10.27 -40.51
N SER A 536 6.28 9.54 -39.64
CA SER A 536 5.58 10.09 -38.49
C SER A 536 5.86 9.28 -37.24
N THR A 537 5.81 9.94 -36.09
CA THR A 537 5.97 9.31 -34.78
C THR A 537 4.67 9.44 -34.03
N GLU A 538 4.14 8.31 -33.55
CA GLU A 538 3.02 8.30 -32.63
C GLU A 538 3.54 8.40 -31.20
N ALA A 539 2.89 9.23 -30.38
CA ALA A 539 3.19 9.36 -28.97
C ALA A 539 1.92 9.24 -28.14
N ILE A 540 2.02 8.45 -27.06
CA ILE A 540 0.96 8.20 -26.09
C ILE A 540 1.48 8.63 -24.72
N LEU A 541 0.82 9.59 -24.09
CA LEU A 541 1.09 10.02 -22.72
C LEU A 541 -0.08 9.63 -21.83
N THR A 542 0.18 8.77 -20.86
CA THR A 542 -0.79 8.40 -19.82
C THR A 542 -0.37 9.02 -18.49
N LEU A 543 -1.26 9.77 -17.86
CA LEU A 543 -1.07 10.40 -16.56
C LEU A 543 -2.07 9.80 -15.57
N GLN A 544 -1.59 9.45 -14.38
CA GLN A 544 -2.46 9.24 -13.22
C GLN A 544 -2.25 10.41 -12.27
N LEU A 545 -3.31 11.14 -11.99
CA LEU A 545 -3.25 12.30 -11.12
C LEU A 545 -4.40 12.28 -10.11
N ARG A 546 -4.18 12.97 -9.00
CA ARG A 546 -5.18 13.24 -7.96
C ARG A 546 -5.41 14.74 -7.87
N SER A 547 -6.67 15.16 -7.83
CA SER A 547 -7.07 16.54 -7.61
C SER A 547 -8.00 16.65 -6.40
N SER A 548 -7.86 17.70 -5.59
CA SER A 548 -8.78 17.97 -4.48
C SER A 548 -10.02 18.78 -4.87
N HIS A 549 -9.96 19.47 -6.02
CA HIS A 549 -11.06 20.28 -6.52
C HIS A 549 -11.14 20.19 -8.06
N GLY A 550 -12.28 20.58 -8.63
CA GLY A 550 -12.40 20.69 -10.09
C GLY A 550 -11.63 21.90 -10.59
N SER A 551 -10.75 21.72 -11.59
CA SER A 551 -9.94 22.79 -12.19
C SER A 551 -9.52 22.42 -13.61
N GLU A 552 -9.07 23.41 -14.39
CA GLU A 552 -8.43 23.13 -15.69
C GLU A 552 -6.94 22.85 -15.50
N HIS A 553 -6.47 21.72 -16.02
CA HIS A 553 -5.07 21.35 -16.01
C HIS A 553 -4.48 21.46 -17.41
N THR A 554 -3.39 22.21 -17.55
CA THR A 554 -2.78 22.51 -18.85
C THR A 554 -1.51 21.69 -19.05
N ILE A 555 -1.51 20.87 -20.10
CA ILE A 555 -0.35 20.08 -20.53
C ILE A 555 0.20 20.71 -21.81
N THR A 556 1.51 20.93 -21.86
CA THR A 556 2.19 21.46 -23.05
C THR A 556 2.80 20.32 -23.86
N ILE A 557 2.22 20.07 -25.03
CA ILE A 557 2.73 19.09 -25.99
C ILE A 557 3.85 19.72 -26.86
N PRO A 558 4.67 18.91 -27.55
CA PRO A 558 5.79 19.41 -28.31
C PRO A 558 5.38 20.17 -29.57
N ASP A 559 6.31 20.92 -30.16
CA ASP A 559 6.09 21.61 -31.44
C ASP A 559 5.71 20.64 -32.57
N ASN A 560 4.85 21.10 -33.48
CA ASN A 560 4.34 20.34 -34.64
C ASN A 560 3.63 19.02 -34.26
N ALA A 561 3.19 18.84 -33.01
CA ALA A 561 2.34 17.74 -32.62
C ALA A 561 0.90 17.99 -33.06
N ALA A 562 0.25 17.00 -33.66
CA ALA A 562 -1.17 16.98 -33.96
C ALA A 562 -1.89 16.04 -32.98
N LEU A 563 -2.65 16.60 -32.05
CA LEU A 563 -3.46 15.85 -31.08
C LEU A 563 -4.53 15.04 -31.82
N SER A 564 -4.52 13.72 -31.61
CA SER A 564 -5.45 12.80 -32.27
C SER A 564 -6.58 12.35 -31.35
N LYS A 565 -6.29 12.06 -30.08
CA LYS A 565 -7.28 11.57 -29.12
C LYS A 565 -6.94 12.00 -27.69
N VAL A 566 -7.96 12.38 -26.93
CA VAL A 566 -7.87 12.55 -25.48
C VAL A 566 -8.89 11.66 -24.80
N LEU A 567 -8.44 10.88 -23.83
CA LEU A 567 -9.29 10.03 -22.99
C LEU A 567 -9.17 10.50 -21.53
N ILE A 568 -10.29 10.66 -20.85
CA ILE A 568 -10.34 10.87 -19.40
C ILE A 568 -11.09 9.68 -18.80
N ASN A 569 -10.44 8.95 -17.89
CA ASN A 569 -10.97 7.72 -17.26
C ASN A 569 -11.47 6.69 -18.28
N GLY A 570 -10.75 6.56 -19.41
CA GLY A 570 -11.10 5.65 -20.50
C GLY A 570 -12.18 6.16 -21.46
N GLN A 571 -12.80 7.31 -21.17
CA GLN A 571 -13.85 7.90 -22.01
C GLN A 571 -13.26 8.99 -22.94
N PRO A 572 -13.56 8.96 -24.25
CA PRO A 572 -13.06 9.97 -25.18
C PRO A 572 -13.70 11.33 -24.91
N GLN A 573 -12.87 12.38 -24.86
CA GLN A 573 -13.30 13.75 -24.64
C GLN A 573 -12.92 14.62 -25.84
N PRO A 574 -13.83 15.48 -26.34
CA PRO A 574 -13.60 16.31 -27.52
C PRO A 574 -12.75 17.56 -27.17
N ILE A 575 -11.56 17.36 -26.63
CA ILE A 575 -10.65 18.42 -26.23
C ILE A 575 -9.81 18.84 -27.44
N LYS A 576 -9.84 20.13 -27.77
CA LYS A 576 -9.05 20.72 -28.85
C LYS A 576 -7.71 21.22 -28.33
N GLN A 577 -6.67 21.02 -29.13
CA GLN A 577 -5.35 21.61 -28.92
C GLN A 577 -5.38 23.10 -29.30
N GLN A 578 -4.83 23.96 -28.43
CA GLN A 578 -4.60 25.38 -28.69
C GLN A 578 -3.09 25.60 -28.83
N GLN A 579 -2.60 25.71 -30.07
CA GLN A 579 -1.17 25.75 -30.39
C GLN A 579 -0.40 24.53 -29.83
N ARG A 580 0.19 24.63 -28.64
CA ARG A 580 0.88 23.52 -27.95
C ARG A 580 0.22 23.13 -26.63
N LEU A 581 -0.84 23.83 -26.25
CA LEU A 581 -1.51 23.68 -24.97
C LEU A 581 -2.73 22.78 -25.13
N VAL A 582 -2.82 21.78 -24.26
CA VAL A 582 -4.00 20.92 -24.13
C VAL A 582 -4.54 21.14 -22.72
N LYS A 583 -5.72 21.77 -22.65
CA LYS A 583 -6.42 22.02 -21.38
C LYS A 583 -7.38 20.88 -21.12
N VAL A 584 -7.19 20.18 -20.01
CA VAL A 584 -7.98 19.03 -19.60
C VAL A 584 -8.77 19.39 -18.34
N PRO A 585 -10.10 19.24 -18.33
CA PRO A 585 -10.90 19.47 -17.13
C PRO A 585 -10.65 18.35 -16.12
N LEU A 586 -10.31 18.71 -14.89
CA LEU A 586 -10.16 17.79 -13.77
C LEU A 586 -11.39 17.83 -12.88
N VAL A 587 -11.72 16.69 -12.27
CA VAL A 587 -12.71 16.58 -11.19
C VAL A 587 -12.02 16.07 -9.91
N PRO A 588 -12.58 16.34 -8.71
CA PRO A 588 -12.01 15.87 -7.46
C PRO A 588 -11.85 14.34 -7.44
N GLY A 589 -10.74 13.85 -6.89
CA GLY A 589 -10.40 12.43 -6.81
C GLY A 589 -9.26 12.00 -7.73
N LEU A 590 -9.12 10.69 -7.90
CA LEU A 590 -8.11 10.07 -8.78
C LEU A 590 -8.64 9.99 -10.22
N GLN A 591 -7.80 10.35 -11.17
CA GLN A 591 -8.13 10.33 -12.60
C GLN A 591 -6.98 9.81 -13.44
N THR A 592 -7.34 9.17 -14.54
CA THR A 592 -6.38 8.78 -15.57
C THR A 592 -6.65 9.58 -16.85
N ILE A 593 -5.64 10.27 -17.35
CA ILE A 593 -5.72 11.05 -18.59
C ILE A 593 -4.77 10.40 -19.59
N GLU A 594 -5.26 10.14 -20.80
CA GLU A 594 -4.43 9.65 -21.89
C GLU A 594 -4.51 10.63 -23.07
N LEU A 595 -3.36 11.11 -23.52
CA LEU A 595 -3.22 11.94 -24.70
C LEU A 595 -2.49 11.15 -25.79
N ARG A 596 -3.06 11.12 -26.98
CA ARG A 596 -2.43 10.58 -28.18
C ARG A 596 -2.22 11.69 -29.18
N TRP A 597 -1.01 11.77 -29.73
CA TRP A 597 -0.70 12.72 -30.80
C TRP A 597 0.28 12.10 -31.79
N GLN A 598 0.33 12.70 -32.97
CA GLN A 598 1.28 12.35 -34.02
C GLN A 598 2.21 13.53 -34.27
N GLN A 599 3.46 13.23 -34.62
CA GLN A 599 4.46 14.23 -34.99
C GLN A 599 5.00 13.91 -36.40
N PRO A 600 5.25 14.92 -37.25
CA PRO A 600 5.81 14.75 -38.59
C PRO A 600 7.33 14.53 -38.51
N ARG A 601 7.78 13.60 -37.68
CA ARG A 601 9.17 13.17 -37.55
C ARG A 601 9.24 11.66 -37.61
N GLY A 602 10.09 11.14 -38.49
CA GLY A 602 10.36 9.71 -38.60
C GLY A 602 11.50 9.25 -37.69
N VAL A 603 11.95 8.01 -37.90
CA VAL A 603 13.11 7.45 -37.21
C VAL A 603 14.40 8.04 -37.76
N GLU A 604 15.11 8.78 -36.93
CA GLU A 604 16.39 9.41 -37.27
C GLU A 604 17.59 8.60 -36.75
N LEU A 605 18.81 9.03 -37.10
CA LEU A 605 20.03 8.44 -36.56
C LEU A 605 20.03 8.52 -35.03
N ILE A 606 19.66 9.68 -34.48
CA ILE A 606 19.45 9.91 -33.05
C ILE A 606 17.96 10.16 -32.84
N THR A 607 17.26 9.16 -32.34
CA THR A 607 15.83 9.30 -32.03
C THR A 607 15.67 9.68 -30.57
N SER A 608 15.05 10.82 -30.28
CA SER A 608 14.86 11.30 -28.91
C SER A 608 13.40 11.51 -28.55
N THR A 609 13.05 11.31 -27.28
CA THR A 609 11.75 11.72 -26.75
C THR A 609 11.61 13.25 -26.78
N PRO A 610 10.41 13.77 -27.07
CA PRO A 610 10.21 15.20 -27.14
C PRO A 610 10.07 15.80 -25.74
N GLN A 611 10.31 17.09 -25.62
CA GLN A 611 10.13 17.82 -24.37
C GLN A 611 8.64 18.12 -24.14
N ILE A 612 8.11 17.65 -23.01
CA ILE A 612 6.70 17.79 -22.62
C ILE A 612 6.65 18.42 -21.24
N HIS A 613 5.81 19.43 -21.06
CA HIS A 613 5.54 20.02 -19.75
C HIS A 613 4.19 19.52 -19.24
N LEU A 614 4.20 18.87 -18.07
CA LEU A 614 3.04 18.25 -17.45
C LEU A 614 2.18 19.23 -16.64
N GLY A 615 2.52 20.52 -16.60
CA GLY A 615 1.75 21.52 -15.85
C GLY A 615 1.86 21.40 -14.32
N GLY A 616 2.75 20.55 -13.81
CA GLY A 616 2.98 20.34 -12.38
C GLY A 616 4.05 19.29 -12.11
N THR A 617 4.46 19.14 -10.85
CA THR A 617 5.43 18.11 -10.44
C THR A 617 4.84 16.71 -10.64
N SER A 618 5.63 15.81 -11.22
CA SER A 618 5.25 14.43 -11.44
C SER A 618 6.23 13.48 -10.77
N VAL A 619 5.71 12.35 -10.29
CA VAL A 619 6.52 11.24 -9.80
C VAL A 619 6.30 9.99 -10.64
N ASN A 620 7.23 9.04 -10.57
CA ASN A 620 7.16 7.78 -11.29
C ASN A 620 7.08 7.93 -12.82
N SER A 621 7.93 8.76 -13.40
CA SER A 621 7.91 9.02 -14.82
C SER A 621 8.57 7.88 -15.60
N LYS A 622 7.78 7.15 -16.40
CA LYS A 622 8.22 6.08 -17.29
C LYS A 622 8.25 6.58 -18.73
N MET A 623 9.32 6.26 -19.45
CA MET A 623 9.41 6.53 -20.89
C MET A 623 9.73 5.23 -21.62
N ALA A 624 9.04 4.97 -22.72
CA ALA A 624 9.29 3.84 -23.60
C ALA A 624 9.49 4.36 -25.03
N LEU A 625 10.59 3.97 -25.68
CA LEU A 625 10.88 4.26 -27.08
C LEU A 625 10.87 2.92 -27.83
N LYS A 626 9.83 2.70 -28.63
CA LYS A 626 9.63 1.50 -29.44
C LYS A 626 10.22 1.71 -30.83
N LEU A 627 11.47 1.33 -31.02
CA LEU A 627 12.15 1.44 -32.31
C LEU A 627 11.68 0.35 -33.29
N PRO A 628 11.62 0.64 -34.60
CA PRO A 628 11.35 -0.37 -35.61
C PRO A 628 12.41 -1.48 -35.64
N HIS A 629 11.98 -2.70 -35.98
CA HIS A 629 12.85 -3.89 -36.05
C HIS A 629 13.95 -3.81 -37.13
N ASN A 630 13.84 -2.87 -38.08
CA ASN A 630 14.87 -2.62 -39.10
C ASN A 630 16.00 -1.69 -38.63
N ARG A 631 16.09 -1.38 -37.33
CA ARG A 631 17.13 -0.53 -36.74
C ARG A 631 18.05 -1.34 -35.83
N TRP A 632 19.34 -1.09 -35.98
CA TRP A 632 20.39 -1.59 -35.09
C TRP A 632 20.74 -0.51 -34.07
N VAL A 633 20.43 -0.77 -32.79
CA VAL A 633 20.68 0.17 -31.69
C VAL A 633 22.14 0.09 -31.24
N LEU A 634 22.86 1.21 -31.32
CA LEU A 634 24.26 1.30 -30.94
C LEU A 634 24.41 1.86 -29.52
N PHE A 635 23.71 2.95 -29.21
CA PHE A 635 23.75 3.58 -27.90
C PHE A 635 22.35 4.02 -27.48
N ALA A 636 22.14 4.09 -26.17
CA ALA A 636 20.95 4.66 -25.58
C ALA A 636 21.37 5.51 -24.38
N GLY A 637 20.66 6.62 -24.15
CA GLY A 637 20.92 7.53 -23.06
C GLY A 637 19.65 8.24 -22.59
N GLY A 638 19.72 8.85 -21.42
CA GLY A 638 18.57 9.47 -20.77
C GLY A 638 18.68 9.38 -19.24
N PRO A 639 17.56 9.30 -18.53
CA PRO A 639 17.52 9.08 -17.08
C PRO A 639 18.37 7.89 -16.62
N VAL A 640 18.87 7.97 -15.37
CA VAL A 640 19.84 7.01 -14.80
C VAL A 640 19.33 5.56 -14.85
N LEU A 641 18.04 5.34 -14.55
CA LEU A 641 17.40 4.04 -14.68
C LEU A 641 16.88 3.85 -16.11
N GLY A 642 17.70 3.24 -16.97
CA GLY A 642 17.40 3.08 -18.40
C GLY A 642 18.06 1.87 -19.06
N PRO A 643 17.91 1.72 -20.39
CA PRO A 643 18.58 0.72 -21.19
C PRO A 643 20.10 0.80 -21.06
N ALA A 644 20.74 -0.35 -21.12
CA ALA A 644 22.18 -0.55 -21.10
C ALA A 644 22.57 -1.45 -22.28
N VAL A 645 23.50 -0.97 -23.12
CA VAL A 645 23.99 -1.71 -24.30
C VAL A 645 25.26 -2.46 -23.90
N LEU A 646 25.12 -3.70 -23.45
CA LEU A 646 26.21 -4.45 -22.80
C LEU A 646 27.38 -4.80 -23.72
N PHE A 647 27.16 -4.81 -25.04
CA PHE A 647 28.17 -5.18 -26.03
C PHE A 647 29.44 -4.34 -25.91
N TRP A 648 29.33 -3.04 -25.64
CA TRP A 648 30.50 -2.16 -25.54
C TRP A 648 31.45 -2.55 -24.39
N GLY A 649 30.92 -3.05 -23.28
CA GLY A 649 31.74 -3.57 -22.19
C GLY A 649 32.49 -4.85 -22.59
N VAL A 650 31.86 -5.72 -23.40
CA VAL A 650 32.51 -6.90 -23.97
C VAL A 650 33.60 -6.50 -24.96
N LEU A 651 33.32 -5.51 -25.82
CA LEU A 651 34.27 -5.05 -26.84
C LEU A 651 35.57 -4.53 -26.20
N ILE A 652 35.49 -3.80 -25.08
CA ILE A 652 36.67 -3.36 -24.32
C ILE A 652 37.50 -4.57 -23.85
N VAL A 653 36.85 -5.60 -23.31
CA VAL A 653 37.54 -6.84 -22.91
C VAL A 653 38.14 -7.56 -24.10
N ILE A 654 37.46 -7.61 -25.24
CA ILE A 654 37.97 -8.18 -26.50
C ILE A 654 39.20 -7.41 -26.98
N ILE A 655 39.21 -6.08 -26.92
CA ILE A 655 40.37 -5.26 -27.32
C ILE A 655 41.59 -5.59 -26.45
N VAL A 656 41.41 -5.65 -25.13
CA VAL A 656 42.47 -6.00 -24.18
C VAL A 656 42.95 -7.43 -24.40
N LEU A 657 42.03 -8.40 -24.53
CA LEU A 657 42.35 -9.81 -24.75
C LEU A 657 43.10 -10.01 -26.07
N SER A 658 42.66 -9.36 -27.16
CA SER A 658 43.33 -9.40 -28.46
C SER A 658 44.74 -8.85 -28.42
N PHE A 659 44.97 -7.77 -27.67
CA PHE A 659 46.30 -7.22 -27.44
C PHE A 659 47.19 -8.17 -26.64
N LEU A 660 46.66 -8.79 -25.58
CA LEU A 660 47.38 -9.79 -24.78
C LEU A 660 47.74 -11.02 -25.60
N LEU A 661 46.78 -11.59 -26.35
CA LEU A 661 47.01 -12.77 -27.19
C LEU A 661 48.04 -12.50 -28.29
N ALA A 662 48.01 -11.33 -28.93
CA ALA A 662 49.01 -10.98 -29.94
C ALA A 662 50.44 -10.87 -29.39
N ARG A 663 50.61 -10.61 -28.09
CA ARG A 663 51.94 -10.57 -27.44
C ARG A 663 52.37 -11.91 -26.85
N LEU A 664 51.41 -12.70 -26.37
CA LEU A 664 51.67 -13.94 -25.63
C LEU A 664 51.63 -15.18 -26.52
N ALA A 665 50.85 -15.16 -27.59
CA ALA A 665 50.69 -16.29 -28.49
C ALA A 665 51.59 -16.14 -29.73
N ASN A 666 52.31 -17.21 -30.05
CA ASN A 666 53.10 -17.32 -31.28
C ASN A 666 52.20 -17.74 -32.45
N THR A 667 51.20 -16.92 -32.78
CA THR A 667 50.33 -17.09 -33.93
C THR A 667 50.65 -16.05 -35.01
N PRO A 668 50.34 -16.30 -36.30
CA PRO A 668 50.53 -15.32 -37.37
C PRO A 668 49.55 -14.14 -37.29
N LEU A 669 48.70 -14.08 -36.26
CA LEU A 669 47.65 -13.08 -36.11
C LEU A 669 48.19 -11.85 -35.37
N ARG A 670 48.09 -10.68 -36.01
CA ARG A 670 48.31 -9.38 -35.36
C ARG A 670 47.14 -9.05 -34.43
N TRP A 671 47.32 -8.07 -33.53
CA TRP A 671 46.29 -7.71 -32.54
C TRP A 671 44.94 -7.33 -33.16
N TRP A 672 44.93 -6.68 -34.34
CA TRP A 672 43.69 -6.36 -35.05
C TRP A 672 43.03 -7.57 -35.71
N HIS A 673 43.79 -8.61 -36.09
CA HIS A 673 43.20 -9.86 -36.58
C HIS A 673 42.44 -10.56 -35.45
N TRP A 674 43.03 -10.63 -34.25
CA TRP A 674 42.35 -11.13 -33.06
C TRP A 674 41.12 -10.28 -32.71
N MET A 675 41.24 -8.96 -32.76
CA MET A 675 40.14 -8.05 -32.47
C MET A 675 38.97 -8.24 -33.44
N LEU A 676 39.23 -8.26 -34.76
CA LEU A 676 38.20 -8.45 -35.77
C LEU A 676 37.56 -9.84 -35.64
N LEU A 677 38.35 -10.89 -35.46
CA LEU A 677 37.86 -12.26 -35.29
C LEU A 677 36.91 -12.36 -34.08
N PHE A 678 37.32 -11.85 -32.92
CA PHE A 678 36.51 -11.90 -31.71
C PHE A 678 35.30 -10.97 -31.77
N ALA A 679 35.44 -9.76 -32.32
CA ALA A 679 34.33 -8.83 -32.46
C ALA A 679 33.20 -9.43 -33.32
N GLY A 680 33.53 -10.03 -34.48
CA GLY A 680 32.52 -10.66 -35.33
C GLY A 680 31.92 -11.93 -34.74
N LEU A 681 32.73 -12.83 -34.16
CA LEU A 681 32.22 -14.04 -33.49
C LEU A 681 31.31 -13.71 -32.31
N SER A 682 31.61 -12.63 -31.58
CA SER A 682 30.82 -12.20 -30.42
C SER A 682 29.41 -11.71 -30.76
N GLN A 683 29.14 -11.34 -32.03
CA GLN A 683 27.79 -10.98 -32.49
C GLN A 683 26.89 -12.21 -32.67
N ALA A 684 27.47 -13.38 -32.88
CA ALA A 684 26.74 -14.64 -32.97
C ALA A 684 26.57 -15.28 -31.58
N SER A 685 27.68 -15.52 -30.87
CA SER A 685 27.63 -15.98 -29.48
C SER A 685 28.98 -15.78 -28.77
N LEU A 686 28.92 -15.41 -27.49
CA LEU A 686 30.14 -15.27 -26.66
C LEU A 686 30.91 -16.60 -26.47
N PRO A 687 30.26 -17.76 -26.26
CA PRO A 687 30.97 -19.04 -26.13
C PRO A 687 31.72 -19.47 -27.40
N ALA A 688 31.30 -19.03 -28.60
CA ALA A 688 31.98 -19.37 -29.85
C ALA A 688 33.43 -18.84 -29.93
N LEU A 689 33.80 -17.86 -29.10
CA LEU A 689 35.17 -17.37 -29.00
C LEU A 689 36.15 -18.45 -28.51
N ILE A 690 35.69 -19.34 -27.62
CA ILE A 690 36.54 -20.34 -26.95
C ILE A 690 37.11 -21.38 -27.94
N PRO A 691 36.30 -22.12 -28.71
CA PRO A 691 36.82 -23.16 -29.60
C PRO A 691 37.72 -22.59 -30.69
N VAL A 692 37.41 -21.41 -31.24
CA VAL A 692 38.23 -20.77 -32.27
C VAL A 692 39.56 -20.27 -31.71
N ALA A 693 39.56 -19.62 -30.53
CA ALA A 693 40.80 -19.22 -29.87
C ALA A 693 41.64 -20.43 -29.47
N ALA A 694 41.02 -21.46 -28.88
CA ALA A 694 41.70 -22.68 -28.49
C ALA A 694 42.32 -23.40 -29.68
N TRP A 695 41.63 -23.44 -30.82
CA TRP A 695 42.13 -24.04 -32.06
C TRP A 695 43.44 -23.37 -32.53
N LEU A 696 43.44 -22.05 -32.68
CA LEU A 696 44.62 -21.30 -33.13
C LEU A 696 45.79 -21.39 -32.12
N LEU A 697 45.49 -21.35 -30.83
CA LEU A 697 46.52 -21.44 -29.78
C LEU A 697 47.11 -22.85 -29.68
N LEU A 698 46.29 -23.90 -29.70
CA LEU A 698 46.76 -25.28 -29.58
C LEU A 698 47.56 -25.73 -30.81
N LEU A 699 47.23 -25.25 -32.01
CA LEU A 699 48.06 -25.44 -33.21
C LEU A 699 49.46 -24.82 -33.03
N SER A 700 49.53 -23.59 -32.51
CA SER A 700 50.82 -22.93 -32.26
C SER A 700 51.66 -23.64 -31.19
N LEU A 701 51.01 -24.12 -30.12
CA LEU A 701 51.67 -24.87 -29.05
C LEU A 701 52.16 -26.23 -29.53
N ARG A 702 51.39 -26.93 -30.38
CA ARG A 702 51.79 -28.22 -30.95
C ARG A 702 53.07 -28.11 -31.78
N LYS A 703 53.26 -27.02 -32.53
CA LYS A 703 54.51 -26.77 -33.27
C LYS A 703 55.71 -26.54 -32.35
N GLN A 704 55.51 -25.93 -31.18
CA GLN A 704 56.58 -25.67 -30.22
C GLN A 704 56.94 -26.89 -29.36
N TRP A 705 55.95 -27.74 -29.08
CA TRP A 705 56.11 -28.89 -28.18
C TRP A 705 56.31 -30.22 -28.95
N SER A 706 56.50 -30.17 -30.27
CA SER A 706 56.73 -31.36 -31.11
C SER A 706 57.88 -32.23 -30.60
N ASP A 707 58.90 -31.57 -30.05
CA ASP A 707 60.15 -32.21 -29.64
C ASP A 707 60.09 -32.79 -28.21
N HIS A 708 59.04 -32.48 -27.45
CA HIS A 708 58.85 -32.93 -26.05
C HIS A 708 57.76 -34.00 -25.90
N LEU A 709 57.11 -34.41 -27.00
CA LEU A 709 56.09 -35.45 -27.03
C LEU A 709 56.72 -36.80 -27.35
N ASP A 710 57.37 -37.43 -26.37
CA ASP A 710 58.11 -38.69 -26.59
C ASP A 710 57.20 -39.92 -26.73
N SER A 711 56.04 -39.92 -26.07
CA SER A 711 55.10 -41.05 -26.11
C SER A 711 54.24 -41.06 -27.39
N PRO A 712 54.19 -42.18 -28.14
CA PRO A 712 53.33 -42.33 -29.32
C PRO A 712 51.83 -42.13 -29.01
N TRP A 713 51.40 -42.48 -27.80
CA TRP A 713 49.99 -42.36 -27.40
C TRP A 713 49.59 -40.90 -27.15
N SER A 714 50.41 -40.12 -26.44
CA SER A 714 50.14 -38.68 -26.24
C SER A 714 50.21 -37.91 -27.56
N PHE A 715 51.11 -38.29 -28.46
CA PHE A 715 51.22 -37.70 -29.79
C PHE A 715 49.94 -37.94 -30.62
N ASN A 716 49.52 -39.20 -30.76
CA ASN A 716 48.33 -39.55 -31.54
C ASN A 716 47.03 -38.98 -30.94
N LEU A 717 46.90 -38.95 -29.61
CA LEU A 717 45.75 -38.33 -28.94
C LEU A 717 45.69 -36.82 -29.20
N THR A 718 46.83 -36.13 -29.19
CA THR A 718 46.91 -34.70 -29.50
C THR A 718 46.51 -34.44 -30.96
N GLN A 719 46.94 -35.28 -31.90
CA GLN A 719 46.55 -35.17 -33.32
C GLN A 719 45.04 -35.38 -33.52
N LEU A 720 44.46 -36.41 -32.90
CA LEU A 720 43.02 -36.64 -32.93
C LEU A 720 42.24 -35.45 -32.34
N THR A 721 42.71 -34.92 -31.20
CA THR A 721 42.09 -33.77 -30.53
C THR A 721 42.12 -32.52 -31.42
N LEU A 722 43.24 -32.26 -32.11
CA LEU A 722 43.36 -31.13 -33.04
C LEU A 722 42.46 -31.27 -34.27
N ILE A 723 42.28 -32.49 -34.80
CA ILE A 723 41.33 -32.74 -35.90
C ILE A 723 39.91 -32.41 -35.45
N VAL A 724 39.46 -32.98 -34.32
CA VAL A 724 38.13 -32.73 -33.77
C VAL A 724 37.94 -31.24 -33.50
N LEU A 725 38.93 -30.58 -32.88
CA LEU A 725 38.88 -29.15 -32.58
C LEU A 725 38.83 -28.29 -33.86
N THR A 726 39.49 -28.70 -34.94
CA THR A 726 39.44 -28.00 -36.24
C THR A 726 38.03 -28.06 -36.83
N PHE A 727 37.38 -29.23 -36.81
CA PHE A 727 35.99 -29.36 -37.25
C PHE A 727 35.04 -28.52 -36.40
N VAL A 728 35.19 -28.55 -35.07
CA VAL A 728 34.38 -27.73 -34.15
C VAL A 728 34.60 -26.24 -34.42
N ALA A 729 35.84 -25.79 -34.55
CA ALA A 729 36.16 -24.40 -34.83
C ALA A 729 35.58 -23.93 -36.17
N LEU A 730 35.73 -24.72 -37.23
CA LEU A 730 35.19 -24.39 -38.55
C LEU A 730 33.65 -24.36 -38.53
N ALA A 731 33.00 -25.34 -37.88
CA ALA A 731 31.55 -25.35 -37.70
C ALA A 731 31.06 -24.12 -36.93
N THR A 732 31.77 -23.71 -35.87
CA THR A 732 31.43 -22.47 -35.13
C THR A 732 31.60 -21.21 -35.96
N ILE A 733 32.63 -21.14 -36.82
CA ILE A 733 32.82 -20.00 -37.74
C ILE A 733 31.67 -19.94 -38.75
N ILE A 734 31.31 -21.07 -39.38
CA ILE A 734 30.21 -21.13 -40.35
C ILE A 734 28.88 -20.74 -39.67
N GLY A 735 28.60 -21.29 -38.48
CA GLY A 735 27.42 -20.92 -37.70
C GLY A 735 27.38 -19.43 -37.34
N ALA A 736 28.53 -18.85 -36.98
CA ALA A 736 28.62 -17.43 -36.68
C ALA A 736 28.40 -16.54 -37.93
N ILE A 737 28.88 -16.95 -39.11
CA ILE A 737 28.61 -16.24 -40.37
C ILE A 737 27.12 -16.30 -40.71
N GLN A 738 26.49 -17.47 -40.58
CA GLN A 738 25.07 -17.66 -40.84
C GLN A 738 24.21 -16.77 -39.93
N GLN A 739 24.45 -16.82 -38.61
CA GLN A 739 23.76 -15.98 -37.64
C GLN A 739 24.06 -14.50 -37.83
N GLY A 740 25.29 -14.16 -38.20
CA GLY A 740 25.71 -12.79 -38.47
C GLY A 740 25.01 -12.13 -39.66
N LEU A 741 24.82 -12.86 -40.77
CA LEU A 741 24.22 -12.33 -42.00
C LEU A 741 22.69 -12.42 -42.01
N LEU A 742 22.12 -13.49 -41.48
CA LEU A 742 20.68 -13.76 -41.50
C LEU A 742 19.96 -13.41 -40.19
N GLY A 743 20.70 -13.32 -39.08
CA GLY A 743 20.15 -13.03 -37.76
C GLY A 743 20.09 -11.54 -37.41
N VAL A 744 19.67 -11.26 -36.18
CA VAL A 744 19.65 -9.91 -35.60
C VAL A 744 20.91 -9.68 -34.76
N PRO A 745 21.51 -8.48 -34.80
CA PRO A 745 22.71 -8.19 -34.01
C PRO A 745 22.42 -8.26 -32.51
N GLU A 746 23.18 -9.10 -31.79
CA GLU A 746 23.08 -9.20 -30.32
C GLU A 746 23.88 -8.07 -29.62
N MET A 747 23.27 -6.89 -29.55
CA MET A 747 23.82 -5.78 -28.75
C MET A 747 23.64 -5.97 -27.23
N GLN A 748 22.97 -7.06 -26.83
CA GLN A 748 22.69 -7.45 -25.45
C GLN A 748 22.07 -6.29 -24.65
N VAL A 749 21.06 -5.63 -25.23
CA VAL A 749 20.36 -4.51 -24.58
C VAL A 749 19.56 -5.05 -23.38
N THR A 750 19.83 -4.51 -22.20
CA THR A 750 19.12 -4.84 -20.95
C THR A 750 18.91 -3.60 -20.09
N GLY A 751 18.47 -3.75 -18.84
CA GLY A 751 18.26 -2.64 -17.90
C GLY A 751 16.83 -2.10 -17.99
N ASN A 752 16.19 -1.94 -16.83
CA ASN A 752 14.80 -1.49 -16.70
C ASN A 752 13.79 -2.21 -17.64
N HIS A 753 13.96 -3.52 -17.84
CA HIS A 753 13.18 -4.35 -18.77
C HIS A 753 13.23 -3.90 -20.25
N SER A 754 14.32 -3.26 -20.67
CA SER A 754 14.54 -2.88 -22.06
C SER A 754 14.96 -4.08 -22.93
N SER A 755 14.61 -4.04 -24.20
CA SER A 755 15.04 -4.94 -25.27
C SER A 755 15.67 -4.14 -26.43
N ALA A 756 16.10 -4.82 -27.50
CA ALA A 756 16.72 -4.15 -28.66
C ALA A 756 15.77 -3.18 -29.40
N TRP A 757 14.45 -3.38 -29.29
CA TRP A 757 13.43 -2.54 -29.95
C TRP A 757 12.53 -1.80 -28.95
N ASP A 758 12.50 -2.19 -27.67
CA ASP A 758 11.72 -1.50 -26.64
C ASP A 758 12.66 -0.96 -25.56
N LEU A 759 13.01 0.31 -25.66
CA LEU A 759 13.94 0.98 -24.75
C LEU A 759 13.15 1.71 -23.66
N ARG A 760 13.40 1.38 -22.38
CA ARG A 760 12.60 1.86 -21.26
C ARG A 760 13.41 2.62 -20.23
N TRP A 761 12.98 3.82 -19.87
CA TRP A 761 13.58 4.66 -18.83
C TRP A 761 12.60 4.94 -17.69
N TYR A 762 13.14 5.21 -16.51
CA TYR A 762 12.40 5.61 -15.32
C TYR A 762 13.09 6.79 -14.63
N GLN A 763 12.28 7.76 -14.18
CA GLN A 763 12.69 8.88 -13.33
C GLN A 763 11.74 8.96 -12.13
N ASP A 764 12.30 9.13 -10.94
CA ASP A 764 11.58 9.17 -9.68
C ASP A 764 10.72 10.44 -9.50
N ARG A 765 11.29 11.61 -9.79
CA ARG A 765 10.67 12.93 -9.67
C ARG A 765 11.03 13.82 -10.85
N CYS A 766 10.03 14.55 -11.33
CA CYS A 766 10.15 15.49 -12.43
C CYS A 766 9.52 16.83 -12.02
N SER A 767 10.26 17.93 -12.15
CA SER A 767 9.82 19.28 -11.82
C SER A 767 9.06 19.93 -12.99
N GLY A 768 7.98 19.30 -13.46
CA GLY A 768 7.16 19.82 -14.55
C GLY A 768 7.52 19.27 -15.93
N PHE A 769 8.80 19.14 -16.26
CA PHE A 769 9.24 18.58 -17.55
C PHE A 769 9.54 17.09 -17.46
N LEU A 770 9.06 16.33 -18.45
CA LEU A 770 9.54 14.96 -18.64
C LEU A 770 11.01 15.00 -19.11
N PRO A 771 11.87 14.12 -18.58
CA PRO A 771 13.28 14.09 -18.97
C PRO A 771 13.44 13.56 -20.40
N LYS A 772 14.52 13.97 -21.04
CA LYS A 772 14.83 13.58 -22.42
C LYS A 772 15.56 12.24 -22.44
N ALA A 773 15.02 11.28 -23.19
CA ALA A 773 15.64 10.01 -23.50
C ALA A 773 15.99 9.96 -25.00
N TRP A 774 17.02 9.20 -25.37
CA TRP A 774 17.46 9.09 -26.75
C TRP A 774 18.10 7.74 -27.05
N ALA A 775 18.09 7.36 -28.33
CA ALA A 775 18.77 6.20 -28.86
C ALA A 775 19.47 6.54 -30.17
N LEU A 776 20.75 6.17 -30.27
CA LEU A 776 21.52 6.17 -31.52
C LEU A 776 21.28 4.84 -32.21
N SER A 777 20.63 4.86 -33.37
CA SER A 777 20.32 3.66 -34.15
C SER A 777 20.60 3.88 -35.63
N VAL A 778 21.10 2.83 -36.28
CA VAL A 778 21.38 2.83 -37.72
C VAL A 778 20.47 1.83 -38.45
N PRO A 779 20.21 2.01 -39.75
CA PRO A 779 19.50 1.00 -40.54
C PRO A 779 20.21 -0.37 -40.52
N MET A 780 19.44 -1.46 -40.52
CA MET A 780 19.96 -2.83 -40.44
C MET A 780 20.89 -3.20 -41.60
N TYR A 781 20.76 -2.57 -42.77
CA TYR A 781 21.66 -2.84 -43.90
C TYR A 781 23.12 -2.46 -43.57
N ILE A 782 23.34 -1.46 -42.71
CA ILE A 782 24.70 -1.06 -42.30
C ILE A 782 25.37 -2.22 -41.55
N TYR A 783 24.65 -2.85 -40.62
CA TYR A 783 25.12 -4.06 -39.94
C TYR A 783 25.43 -5.19 -40.93
N ARG A 784 24.54 -5.44 -41.89
CA ARG A 784 24.73 -6.50 -42.90
C ARG A 784 25.96 -6.25 -43.77
N ILE A 785 26.23 -5.01 -44.16
CA ILE A 785 27.45 -4.63 -44.90
C ILE A 785 28.69 -4.90 -44.04
N PHE A 786 28.70 -4.49 -42.76
CA PHE A 786 29.81 -4.77 -41.85
C PHE A 786 30.06 -6.27 -41.68
N MET A 787 29.01 -7.07 -41.50
CA MET A 787 29.14 -8.53 -41.37
C MET A 787 29.59 -9.20 -42.66
N LEU A 788 29.16 -8.71 -43.83
CA LEU A 788 29.63 -9.21 -45.12
C LEU A 788 31.11 -8.93 -45.33
N LEU A 789 31.55 -7.69 -45.06
CA LEU A 789 32.97 -7.31 -45.13
C LEU A 789 33.81 -8.15 -44.16
N TRP A 790 33.29 -8.39 -42.95
CA TRP A 790 33.95 -9.24 -41.97
C TRP A 790 34.05 -10.70 -42.44
N ALA A 791 32.98 -11.28 -42.98
CA ALA A 791 32.97 -12.65 -43.48
C ALA A 791 33.91 -12.83 -44.68
N LEU A 792 33.96 -11.85 -45.59
CA LEU A 792 34.89 -11.85 -46.73
C LEU A 792 36.34 -11.79 -46.26
N TRP A 793 36.65 -10.89 -45.32
CA TRP A 793 37.98 -10.81 -44.70
C TRP A 793 38.35 -12.13 -44.01
N LEU A 794 37.41 -12.72 -43.25
CA LEU A 794 37.64 -13.95 -42.53
C LEU A 794 37.91 -15.11 -43.49
N ALA A 795 37.19 -15.24 -44.60
CA ALA A 795 37.42 -16.27 -45.60
C ALA A 795 38.84 -16.20 -46.20
N LEU A 796 39.29 -14.99 -46.55
CA LEU A 796 40.65 -14.76 -47.06
C LEU A 796 41.73 -15.04 -46.00
N ALA A 797 41.47 -14.68 -44.74
CA ALA A 797 42.37 -14.94 -43.63
C ALA A 797 42.44 -16.43 -43.30
N LEU A 798 41.31 -17.13 -43.33
CA LEU A 798 41.18 -18.56 -43.03
C LEU A 798 42.02 -19.42 -43.98
N LEU A 799 42.08 -19.09 -45.28
CA LEU A 799 42.95 -19.78 -46.24
C LEU A 799 44.43 -19.75 -45.81
N LYS A 800 44.90 -18.58 -45.36
CA LYS A 800 46.28 -18.42 -44.85
C LYS A 800 46.47 -19.17 -43.54
N TRP A 801 45.47 -19.17 -42.65
CA TRP A 801 45.54 -19.84 -41.35
C TRP A 801 45.46 -21.36 -41.48
N LEU A 802 44.71 -21.92 -42.45
CA LEU A 802 44.70 -23.36 -42.71
C LEU A 802 46.06 -23.84 -43.22
N HIS A 803 46.68 -23.09 -44.13
CA HIS A 803 48.03 -23.42 -44.61
C HIS A 803 49.04 -23.44 -43.45
N TRP A 804 49.08 -22.36 -42.64
CA TRP A 804 49.90 -22.31 -41.44
C TRP A 804 49.55 -23.41 -40.43
N GLY A 805 48.26 -23.71 -40.25
CA GLY A 805 47.77 -24.75 -39.36
C GLY A 805 48.23 -26.15 -39.81
N TRP A 806 48.26 -26.40 -41.13
CA TRP A 806 48.77 -27.63 -41.72
C TRP A 806 50.27 -27.79 -41.49
N ASP A 807 51.07 -26.72 -41.66
CA ASP A 807 52.49 -26.73 -41.31
C ASP A 807 52.68 -27.05 -39.82
N CYS A 808 51.88 -26.40 -38.97
CA CYS A 808 51.90 -26.65 -37.53
C CYS A 808 51.47 -28.07 -37.17
N TYR A 809 50.57 -28.71 -37.93
CA TYR A 809 50.06 -30.07 -37.71
C TYR A 809 50.96 -31.19 -38.30
N SER A 810 51.77 -30.88 -39.31
CA SER A 810 52.66 -31.84 -39.99
C SER A 810 54.08 -31.87 -39.44
N THR A 811 54.51 -30.82 -38.73
CA THR A 811 55.85 -30.73 -38.11
C THR A 811 56.15 -31.97 -37.22
N GLY A 812 57.25 -32.69 -37.44
CA GLY A 812 57.60 -33.87 -36.61
C GLY A 812 56.77 -35.14 -36.86
N GLY A 813 56.04 -35.22 -37.98
CA GLY A 813 55.26 -36.38 -38.43
C GLY A 813 53.75 -36.27 -38.19
N ILE A 814 52.97 -37.13 -38.85
CA ILE A 814 51.49 -37.10 -38.78
C ILE A 814 50.97 -38.11 -37.74
N TRP A 815 51.44 -39.35 -37.78
CA TRP A 815 51.08 -40.43 -36.85
C TRP A 815 52.32 -41.19 -36.41
N ARG A 816 52.39 -41.62 -35.14
CA ARG A 816 53.46 -42.49 -34.62
C ARG A 816 52.95 -43.91 -34.41
N GLN A 817 53.78 -44.90 -34.76
CA GLN A 817 53.46 -46.31 -34.55
C GLN A 817 53.43 -46.63 -33.06
N LEU A 818 52.35 -47.27 -32.59
CA LEU A 818 52.24 -47.76 -31.21
C LEU A 818 53.21 -48.94 -31.02
N PRO A 819 54.00 -48.98 -29.94
CA PRO A 819 54.90 -50.10 -29.71
C PRO A 819 54.09 -51.40 -29.60
N ARG A 820 54.38 -52.38 -30.47
CA ARG A 820 53.81 -53.72 -30.37
C ARG A 820 54.22 -54.30 -29.02
N ARG A 821 53.23 -54.61 -28.17
CA ARG A 821 53.39 -55.29 -26.88
C ARG A 821 54.19 -56.57 -27.13
N GLN A 822 55.48 -56.59 -26.76
CA GLN A 822 56.30 -57.80 -26.88
C GLN A 822 55.64 -58.91 -26.04
N GLN A 823 55.14 -59.94 -26.71
CA GLN A 823 54.74 -61.17 -26.05
C GLN A 823 55.97 -61.75 -25.36
N ILE A 824 55.94 -61.80 -24.03
CA ILE A 824 56.90 -62.53 -23.21
C ILE A 824 56.76 -64.01 -23.61
N LYS A 825 57.65 -64.50 -24.48
CA LYS A 825 57.81 -65.93 -24.75
C LYS A 825 58.36 -66.58 -23.48
N ARG A 826 57.48 -67.21 -22.71
CA ARG A 826 57.80 -68.12 -21.60
C ARG A 826 58.50 -69.35 -22.22
N LYS A 827 59.84 -69.42 -22.12
CA LYS A 827 60.60 -70.65 -22.41
C LYS A 827 60.22 -71.72 -21.38
N LEU A 828 59.39 -72.68 -21.78
CA LEU A 828 59.23 -73.94 -21.06
C LEU A 828 60.36 -74.90 -21.50
N LYS A 829 61.01 -75.44 -20.47
CA LYS A 829 62.22 -76.26 -20.45
C LYS A 829 61.87 -77.67 -20.94
N GLN A 830 62.67 -78.24 -21.85
CA GLN A 830 62.66 -79.66 -22.19
C GLN A 830 62.93 -80.53 -20.95
N PRO A 831 62.28 -81.69 -20.79
CA PRO A 831 62.85 -82.82 -20.08
C PRO A 831 63.61 -83.74 -21.07
N LYS A 832 64.78 -84.19 -20.60
CA LYS A 832 65.66 -85.20 -21.18
C LYS A 832 64.94 -86.54 -21.32
N ASP A 833 65.22 -87.22 -22.43
CA ASP A 833 65.11 -88.67 -22.59
C ASP A 833 65.88 -89.41 -21.48
N GLN A 834 65.33 -90.54 -21.02
CA GLN A 834 66.11 -91.74 -20.75
C GLN A 834 65.19 -92.98 -20.66
N ASP A 835 65.40 -93.85 -21.65
CA ASP A 835 65.60 -95.31 -21.59
C ASP A 835 64.47 -96.29 -21.22
N HIS A 836 64.28 -97.20 -22.20
CA HIS A 836 64.09 -98.67 -22.13
C HIS A 836 63.01 -99.21 -21.18
N GLN A 837 61.98 -99.92 -21.69
CA GLN A 837 61.98 -101.15 -22.50
C GLN A 837 60.66 -101.30 -23.25
#